data_AF-A0A8U0LHJ3-F1
#
_entry.id   AF-A0A8U0LHJ3-F1
#
_cell.length_a   1.000
_cell.length_b   1.000
_cell.length_c   1.000
_cell.angle_alpha   90.00
_cell.angle_beta   90.00
_cell.angle_gamma   90.00
#
_symmetry.space_group_name_H-M   'P 1'
#
loop_
_entity.id
_entity.type
_entity.pdbx_description
1 polymer ?
#
loop_
_entity_poly.entity_id
_entity_poly.type
_entity_poly.pdbx_seq_one_letter_code
_entity_poly.pdbx_strand_id
1 'polypeptide(L)'
;MGAQVLEEIVTDNETKVAAKASTVLVEKRDGRVVDFDPINIISAVKSAFGDLNKEVGPEEDAMIRGFANQVEGEIKGRYAGPAKIEDIQNLVEHALIDAHLYDVARAYTNYRLDKDIQRAKATDVNEAVSRFINHDPTLIHENANKDSNVYSTQRDLLAGAVSKAAAFNMLPPAVSNAHMKGDIHFHDADYSPFTAQSNCSLPNFWDMLANGFTLGNAPMASPKSIAIAATQITQIMKDVASSQYGGQTANRADEHLAQYAKKDYEKFLEEARETIPDGMPVEFARRQVESAKKNEPAKLHFGSREPLPMDTPFHTDVDELEQEREILAKIRTRKAIYDAMQTMEYQINSNRVSNGQTPFVTVGFGLGTDWFSREVQRAILLNRIRGLGKEHHTAIFPKLVFTVQHGVNADPGDPNYDLKQLALESATKRMYPDVVFYENIVKITGSFKAPMGCRSFLQGWINPETGKDEEDGRMNLGVVTVNVPRIAIESHGDKARFWKLFEERMEVAHQALQFRIMRCKEATPVNAPTLFRFGAFGRLGANDNVDQLFKNERATVSLGYIGLAETTAVFYGKNWIRDHGWDPEGKEFALSIVKRINELCKQWSKAEGYHYSVYSTPAESLTDRFNRMDREKFGRIEGVTDHDFYTNSFHYPVWLQPTPMEKLSYEKDFPYYASGGFINYCEYPCLQDNPKALEAVWDYAYNIGIGYLGTNTPIDHCFVCGFQGDFEPTEEGFKCPECGNSNPDKCNVTKRTCGYLGSPVQRPMVHGRHEEIAHRVKHMSGETGRVTLGDGTTREWFEEAK
;
A
#
# COMPACT_ATOMS: atom_id res chain seq x y z
N MET A 1 -14.85 79.66 0.81
CA MET A 1 -13.80 80.70 0.94
C MET A 1 -12.67 80.03 1.70
N GLY A 2 -11.77 79.31 1.03
CA GLY A 2 -10.53 79.82 0.38
C GLY A 2 -9.38 79.72 1.38
N ALA A 3 -8.13 79.37 1.09
CA ALA A 3 -7.43 78.73 -0.03
C ALA A 3 -6.05 78.30 0.53
N GLN A 4 -5.42 77.30 -0.11
CA GLN A 4 -3.98 76.95 -0.11
C GLN A 4 -3.26 76.60 1.20
N VAL A 5 -2.81 75.34 1.32
CA VAL A 5 -1.38 74.94 1.18
C VAL A 5 -1.33 73.52 0.61
N LEU A 6 -0.68 73.38 -0.55
CA LEU A 6 -0.24 72.13 -1.19
C LEU A 6 1.29 72.21 -1.20
N GLU A 7 1.97 71.25 -0.57
CA GLU A 7 3.40 71.01 -0.79
C GLU A 7 3.64 69.49 -0.88
N GLU A 8 4.44 69.15 -1.88
CA GLU A 8 4.71 67.85 -2.45
C GLU A 8 5.56 66.97 -1.53
N ILE A 9 5.27 65.66 -1.48
CA ILE A 9 6.30 64.64 -1.23
C ILE A 9 6.13 63.56 -2.31
N VAL A 10 6.94 63.73 -3.35
CA VAL A 10 7.15 62.77 -4.44
C VAL A 10 8.17 61.74 -3.98
N THR A 11 7.78 60.48 -4.17
CA THR A 11 8.53 59.22 -4.20
C THR A 11 10.04 59.28 -4.03
N ASP A 12 10.53 58.64 -2.97
CA ASP A 12 11.92 58.19 -2.87
C ASP A 12 11.92 56.70 -2.50
N ASN A 13 11.93 55.84 -3.54
CA ASN A 13 12.21 54.42 -3.40
C ASN A 13 12.76 53.85 -4.72
N GLU A 14 13.72 54.54 -5.30
CA GLU A 14 14.57 54.02 -6.37
C GLU A 14 16.00 53.93 -5.85
N THR A 15 16.41 52.74 -5.41
CA THR A 15 17.71 52.08 -5.71
C THR A 15 18.05 51.00 -4.68
N LYS A 16 17.56 49.78 -4.95
CA LYS A 16 18.28 48.50 -4.73
C LYS A 16 17.45 47.35 -5.32
N VAL A 17 17.12 47.46 -6.60
CA VAL A 17 16.75 46.30 -7.42
C VAL A 17 18.06 45.80 -8.01
N ALA A 18 18.63 44.73 -7.45
CA ALA A 18 19.62 43.94 -8.15
C ALA A 18 18.97 43.49 -9.48
N ALA A 19 19.59 43.84 -10.60
CA ALA A 19 19.11 43.52 -11.93
C ALA A 19 18.86 42.00 -12.06
N LYS A 20 17.58 41.59 -12.09
CA LYS A 20 17.20 40.27 -12.59
C LYS A 20 17.54 40.26 -14.08
N ALA A 21 18.53 39.46 -14.47
CA ALA A 21 18.74 39.14 -15.88
C ALA A 21 17.42 38.66 -16.49
N SER A 22 17.07 39.14 -17.69
CA SER A 22 15.87 38.69 -18.40
C SER A 22 15.99 37.19 -18.67
N THR A 23 15.26 36.37 -17.92
CA THR A 23 15.21 34.93 -18.16
C THR A 23 14.38 34.65 -19.40
N VAL A 24 14.94 33.84 -20.31
CA VAL A 24 14.20 33.34 -21.48
C VAL A 24 13.11 32.40 -20.98
N LEU A 25 11.90 32.51 -21.56
CA LEU A 25 10.77 31.68 -21.19
C LEU A 25 10.48 30.65 -22.29
N VAL A 26 10.00 29.47 -21.88
CA VAL A 26 9.63 28.36 -22.76
C VAL A 26 8.20 27.93 -22.49
N GLU A 27 7.39 27.87 -23.54
CA GLU A 27 6.07 27.25 -23.52
C GLU A 27 6.23 25.74 -23.77
N LYS A 28 5.96 24.94 -22.74
CA LYS A 28 5.90 23.47 -22.84
C LYS A 28 4.69 23.06 -23.68
N ARG A 29 4.76 21.87 -24.27
CA ARG A 29 3.64 21.30 -25.06
C ARG A 29 2.34 21.10 -24.26
N ASP A 30 2.42 21.11 -22.93
CA ASP A 30 1.26 21.07 -22.04
C ASP A 30 0.72 22.47 -21.66
N GLY A 31 1.21 23.52 -22.32
CA GLY A 31 0.80 24.91 -22.13
C GLY A 31 1.49 25.64 -20.98
N ARG A 32 2.28 24.96 -20.14
CA ARG A 32 3.00 25.61 -19.04
C ARG A 32 4.15 26.47 -19.56
N VAL A 33 4.32 27.65 -18.97
CA VAL A 33 5.46 28.54 -19.22
C VAL A 33 6.49 28.36 -18.10
N VAL A 34 7.73 28.02 -18.46
CA VAL A 34 8.85 27.83 -17.52
C VAL A 34 10.08 28.61 -17.97
N ASP A 35 11.06 28.76 -17.08
CA ASP A 35 12.38 29.28 -17.48
C ASP A 35 13.04 28.33 -18.48
N PHE A 36 13.73 28.89 -19.47
CA PHE A 36 14.65 28.17 -20.33
C PHE A 36 15.79 27.60 -19.48
N ASP A 37 16.06 26.32 -19.67
CA ASP A 37 17.15 25.62 -19.00
C ASP A 37 18.05 24.97 -20.04
N PRO A 38 19.27 25.51 -20.27
CA PRO A 38 20.20 25.00 -21.27
C PRO A 38 20.63 23.56 -21.00
N ILE A 39 20.54 23.10 -19.75
CA ILE A 39 20.89 21.72 -19.38
C ILE A 39 19.99 20.70 -20.09
N ASN A 40 18.73 21.05 -20.38
CA ASN A 40 17.83 20.17 -21.12
C ASN A 40 18.34 19.90 -22.55
N ILE A 41 18.90 20.92 -23.21
CA ILE A 41 19.51 20.77 -24.54
C ILE A 41 20.79 19.96 -24.43
N ILE A 42 21.66 20.30 -23.48
CA ILE A 42 22.93 19.60 -23.25
C ILE A 42 22.67 18.11 -23.03
N SER A 43 21.74 17.77 -22.14
CA SER A 43 21.39 16.37 -21.86
C SER A 43 20.83 15.66 -23.09
N ALA A 44 19.90 16.28 -23.82
CA ALA A 44 19.28 15.65 -24.97
C ALA A 44 20.27 15.41 -26.12
N VAL A 45 21.19 16.34 -26.35
CA VAL A 45 22.26 16.18 -27.35
C VAL A 45 23.25 15.09 -26.88
N LYS A 46 23.66 15.08 -25.61
CA LYS A 46 24.52 14.00 -25.09
C LYS A 46 23.88 12.61 -25.21
N SER A 47 22.57 12.49 -24.96
CA SER A 47 21.84 11.24 -25.20
C SER A 47 21.92 10.82 -26.67
N ALA A 48 21.77 11.75 -27.61
CA ALA A 48 21.89 11.44 -29.05
C ALA A 48 23.32 11.01 -29.45
N PHE A 49 24.37 11.50 -28.78
CA PHE A 49 25.73 10.96 -28.92
C PHE A 49 25.82 9.53 -28.37
N GLY A 50 25.24 9.29 -27.19
CA GLY A 50 25.20 7.97 -26.55
C GLY A 50 24.47 6.92 -27.40
N ASP A 51 23.36 7.26 -28.04
CA ASP A 51 22.60 6.37 -28.94
C ASP A 51 23.43 5.89 -30.15
N LEU A 52 24.49 6.63 -30.50
CA LEU A 52 25.43 6.31 -31.56
C LEU A 52 26.72 5.64 -31.03
N ASN A 53 26.77 5.30 -29.73
CA ASN A 53 27.97 4.83 -29.03
C ASN A 53 29.18 5.77 -29.21
N LYS A 54 28.93 7.08 -29.29
CA LYS A 54 29.98 8.11 -29.36
C LYS A 54 30.26 8.64 -27.95
N GLU A 55 31.51 8.55 -27.52
CA GLU A 55 31.93 9.17 -26.26
C GLU A 55 31.89 10.70 -26.37
N VAL A 56 31.45 11.36 -25.30
CA VAL A 56 31.45 12.82 -25.19
C VAL A 56 32.67 13.21 -24.37
N GLY A 57 33.76 13.58 -25.05
CA GLY A 57 34.97 14.10 -24.43
C GLY A 57 34.83 15.56 -23.99
N PRO A 58 35.90 16.16 -23.44
CA PRO A 58 35.90 17.56 -23.03
C PRO A 58 35.61 18.55 -24.17
N GLU A 59 36.07 18.24 -25.39
CA GLU A 59 35.84 19.07 -26.58
C GLU A 59 34.38 18.99 -27.04
N GLU A 60 33.81 17.79 -27.09
CA GLU A 60 32.40 17.59 -27.41
C GLU A 60 31.49 18.22 -26.35
N ASP A 61 31.83 18.11 -25.05
CA ASP A 61 31.05 18.76 -23.98
C ASP A 61 31.03 20.29 -24.14
N ALA A 62 32.18 20.89 -24.45
CA ALA A 62 32.28 22.33 -24.72
C ALA A 62 31.44 22.73 -25.95
N MET A 63 31.49 21.94 -27.02
CA MET A 63 30.69 22.15 -28.23
C MET A 63 29.19 22.05 -27.94
N ILE A 64 28.75 21.03 -27.21
CA ILE A 64 27.34 20.83 -26.83
C ILE A 64 26.82 22.00 -25.97
N ARG A 65 27.63 22.48 -25.02
CA ARG A 65 27.32 23.71 -24.26
C ARG A 65 27.25 24.93 -25.18
N GLY A 66 28.11 24.99 -26.18
CA GLY A 66 28.07 25.99 -27.25
C GLY A 66 26.72 26.01 -27.97
N PHE A 67 26.19 24.83 -28.35
CA PHE A 67 24.86 24.73 -28.97
C PHE A 67 23.76 25.25 -28.05
N ALA A 68 23.77 24.90 -26.77
CA ALA A 68 22.76 25.38 -25.82
C ALA A 68 22.79 26.91 -25.68
N ASN A 69 23.98 27.51 -25.64
CA ASN A 69 24.16 28.96 -25.58
C ASN A 69 23.73 29.65 -26.90
N GLN A 70 24.04 29.05 -28.05
CA GLN A 70 23.60 29.55 -29.35
C GLN A 70 22.07 29.56 -29.42
N VAL A 71 21.43 28.45 -29.06
CA VAL A 71 19.97 28.33 -29.04
C VAL A 71 19.35 29.35 -28.09
N GLU A 72 19.90 29.54 -26.89
CA GLU A 72 19.42 30.59 -25.96
C GLU A 72 19.53 32.00 -26.58
N GLY A 73 20.66 32.30 -27.24
CA GLY A 73 20.88 33.56 -27.94
C GLY A 73 19.89 33.78 -29.08
N GLU A 74 19.63 32.75 -29.88
CA GLU A 74 18.63 32.80 -30.95
C GLU A 74 17.22 33.00 -30.42
N ILE A 75 16.87 32.38 -29.28
CA ILE A 75 15.57 32.61 -28.66
C ILE A 75 15.42 34.07 -28.22
N LYS A 76 16.44 34.61 -27.52
CA LYS A 76 16.47 36.03 -27.09
C LYS A 76 16.32 37.00 -28.26
N GLY A 77 16.91 36.67 -29.41
CA GLY A 77 16.87 37.50 -30.61
C GLY A 77 15.58 37.39 -31.43
N ARG A 78 14.91 36.23 -31.43
CA ARG A 78 13.76 35.93 -32.31
C ARG A 78 12.40 36.03 -31.64
N TYR A 79 12.31 35.83 -30.33
CA TYR A 79 11.04 35.73 -29.63
C TYR A 79 10.88 36.82 -28.57
N ALA A 80 9.79 37.59 -28.67
CA ALA A 80 9.40 38.58 -27.66
C ALA A 80 8.57 37.98 -26.51
N GLY A 81 8.12 36.73 -26.66
CA GLY A 81 7.37 35.95 -25.68
C GLY A 81 7.96 34.54 -25.49
N PRO A 82 7.30 33.64 -24.74
CA PRO A 82 7.80 32.29 -24.52
C PRO A 82 8.03 31.53 -25.84
N ALA A 83 9.20 30.94 -26.02
CA ALA A 83 9.50 30.10 -27.19
C ALA A 83 8.85 28.72 -27.03
N LYS A 84 8.29 28.17 -28.12
CA LYS A 84 7.68 26.84 -28.06
C LYS A 84 8.74 25.75 -28.10
N ILE A 85 8.47 24.61 -27.46
CA ILE A 85 9.39 23.45 -27.50
C ILE A 85 9.75 23.05 -28.93
N GLU A 86 8.79 23.08 -29.86
CA GLU A 86 9.03 22.73 -31.27
C GLU A 86 10.05 23.65 -31.93
N ASP A 87 9.95 24.95 -31.66
CA ASP A 87 10.91 25.95 -32.15
C ASP A 87 12.30 25.69 -31.60
N ILE A 88 12.43 25.52 -30.28
CA ILE A 88 13.71 25.21 -29.62
C ILE A 88 14.33 23.96 -30.21
N GLN A 89 13.52 22.93 -30.44
CA GLN A 89 13.99 21.69 -31.01
C GLN A 89 14.50 21.85 -32.45
N ASN A 90 13.84 22.68 -33.28
CA ASN A 90 14.31 23.00 -34.63
C ASN A 90 15.63 23.79 -34.57
N LEU A 91 15.78 24.69 -33.61
CA LEU A 91 17.04 25.43 -33.39
C LEU A 91 18.19 24.47 -33.00
N VAL A 92 17.92 23.49 -32.14
CA VAL A 92 18.93 22.46 -31.78
C VAL A 92 19.30 21.61 -32.99
N GLU A 93 18.32 21.19 -33.79
CA GLU A 93 18.55 20.43 -35.01
C GLU A 93 19.40 21.20 -36.02
N HIS A 94 19.08 22.48 -36.26
CA HIS A 94 19.89 23.35 -37.13
C HIS A 94 21.31 23.51 -36.59
N ALA A 95 21.49 23.75 -35.29
CA ALA A 95 22.83 23.87 -34.69
C ALA A 95 23.67 22.59 -34.87
N LEU A 96 23.05 21.40 -34.76
CA LEU A 96 23.73 20.12 -35.01
C LEU A 96 24.09 19.95 -36.50
N ILE A 97 23.21 20.34 -37.42
CA ILE A 97 23.43 20.27 -38.87
C ILE A 97 24.53 21.24 -39.30
N ASP A 98 24.53 22.47 -38.80
CA ASP A 98 25.51 23.51 -39.10
C ASP A 98 26.90 23.12 -38.61
N ALA A 99 26.98 22.37 -37.50
CA ALA A 99 28.20 21.76 -37.00
C ALA A 99 28.62 20.47 -37.75
N HIS A 100 27.95 20.12 -38.84
CA HIS A 100 28.17 18.90 -39.64
C HIS A 100 27.98 17.58 -38.86
N LEU A 101 27.20 17.59 -37.77
CA LEU A 101 26.89 16.42 -36.94
C LEU A 101 25.63 15.69 -37.42
N TYR A 102 25.56 15.33 -38.71
CA TYR A 102 24.35 14.81 -39.35
C TYR A 102 23.78 13.54 -38.69
N ASP A 103 24.64 12.63 -38.25
CA ASP A 103 24.17 11.40 -37.60
C ASP A 103 23.58 11.67 -36.21
N VAL A 104 24.17 12.63 -35.46
CA VAL A 104 23.67 13.05 -34.15
C VAL A 104 22.34 13.78 -34.30
N ALA A 105 22.22 14.68 -35.29
CA ALA A 105 20.96 15.35 -35.61
C ALA A 105 19.85 14.32 -35.94
N ARG A 106 20.18 13.29 -36.72
CA ARG A 106 19.24 12.22 -37.06
C ARG A 106 18.81 11.41 -35.83
N ALA A 107 19.76 11.02 -34.96
CA ALA A 107 19.46 10.33 -33.72
C ALA A 107 18.55 11.17 -32.81
N TYR A 108 18.88 12.46 -32.65
CA TYR A 108 18.08 13.42 -31.89
C TYR A 108 16.64 13.55 -32.43
N THR A 109 16.47 13.69 -33.74
CA THR A 109 15.14 13.83 -34.38
C THR A 109 14.35 12.53 -34.33
N ASN A 110 14.97 11.37 -34.57
CA ASN A 110 14.31 10.06 -34.49
C ASN A 110 13.77 9.78 -33.08
N TYR A 111 14.59 9.99 -32.04
CA TYR A 111 14.16 9.83 -30.65
C TYR A 111 12.90 10.66 -30.34
N ARG A 112 12.84 11.91 -30.83
CA ARG A 112 11.68 12.79 -30.65
C ARG A 112 10.44 12.26 -31.36
N LEU A 113 10.58 11.87 -32.62
CA LEU A 113 9.47 11.33 -33.42
C LEU A 113 8.89 10.07 -32.76
N ASP A 114 9.77 9.16 -32.31
CA ASP A 114 9.35 7.95 -31.62
C ASP A 114 8.58 8.26 -30.34
N LYS A 115 9.04 9.22 -29.52
CA LYS A 115 8.31 9.62 -28.31
C LYS A 115 6.95 10.23 -28.62
N ASP A 116 6.79 10.95 -29.73
CA ASP A 116 5.52 11.51 -30.15
C ASP A 116 4.55 10.44 -30.66
N ILE A 117 5.04 9.45 -31.41
CA ILE A 117 4.28 8.27 -31.81
C ILE A 117 3.81 7.48 -30.58
N GLN A 118 4.70 7.21 -29.63
CA GLN A 118 4.35 6.46 -28.41
C GLN A 118 3.29 7.18 -27.57
N ARG A 119 3.34 8.51 -27.50
CA ARG A 119 2.30 9.30 -26.82
C ARG A 119 0.95 9.18 -27.52
N ALA A 120 0.92 9.32 -28.85
CA ALA A 120 -0.30 9.20 -29.63
C ALA A 120 -0.94 7.80 -29.47
N LYS A 121 -0.10 6.75 -29.50
CA LYS A 121 -0.53 5.36 -29.28
C LYS A 121 -1.11 5.13 -27.88
N ALA A 122 -0.52 5.71 -26.84
CA ALA A 122 -0.99 5.53 -25.47
C ALA A 122 -2.39 6.12 -25.22
N THR A 123 -2.79 7.11 -26.00
CA THR A 123 -4.12 7.74 -25.95
C THR A 123 -5.13 7.13 -26.93
N ASP A 124 -4.72 6.17 -27.75
CA ASP A 124 -5.56 5.53 -28.77
C ASP A 124 -6.23 4.26 -28.22
N VAL A 125 -7.56 4.30 -28.14
CA VAL A 125 -8.38 3.17 -27.69
C VAL A 125 -8.26 1.97 -28.64
N ASN A 126 -8.13 2.20 -29.95
CA ASN A 126 -7.99 1.09 -30.91
C ASN A 126 -6.66 0.37 -30.72
N GLU A 127 -5.56 1.11 -30.51
CA GLU A 127 -4.26 0.51 -30.19
C GLU A 127 -4.34 -0.28 -28.88
N ALA A 128 -5.00 0.27 -27.83
CA ALA A 128 -5.18 -0.43 -26.56
C ALA A 128 -5.92 -1.77 -26.73
N VAL A 129 -6.99 -1.79 -27.53
CA VAL A 129 -7.73 -3.02 -27.85
C VAL A 129 -6.88 -3.98 -28.70
N SER A 130 -6.15 -3.48 -29.69
CA SER A 130 -5.25 -4.30 -30.51
C SER A 130 -4.15 -4.97 -29.68
N ARG A 131 -3.54 -4.25 -28.74
CA ARG A 131 -2.53 -4.80 -27.82
C ARG A 131 -3.10 -5.90 -26.93
N PHE A 132 -4.33 -5.75 -26.46
CA PHE A 132 -5.02 -6.79 -25.71
C PHE A 132 -5.28 -8.04 -26.57
N ILE A 133 -5.83 -7.88 -27.78
CA ILE A 133 -6.08 -8.99 -28.73
C ILE A 133 -4.78 -9.73 -29.08
N ASN A 134 -3.68 -9.01 -29.21
CA ASN A 134 -2.37 -9.56 -29.53
C ASN A 134 -1.59 -10.10 -28.31
N HIS A 135 -2.22 -10.17 -27.14
CA HIS A 135 -1.62 -10.69 -25.91
C HIS A 135 -0.30 -9.98 -25.50
N ASP A 136 -0.28 -8.65 -25.53
CA ASP A 136 0.88 -7.87 -25.10
C ASP A 136 1.28 -8.20 -23.64
N PRO A 137 2.50 -8.71 -23.37
CA PRO A 137 2.95 -9.12 -22.04
C PRO A 137 2.89 -8.00 -21.00
N THR A 138 3.14 -6.74 -21.41
CA THR A 138 3.17 -5.59 -20.50
C THR A 138 1.78 -5.23 -19.94
N LEU A 139 0.72 -5.67 -20.62
CA LEU A 139 -0.66 -5.50 -20.18
C LEU A 139 -1.16 -6.74 -19.43
N ILE A 140 -0.76 -7.92 -19.87
CA ILE A 140 -1.16 -9.20 -19.26
C ILE A 140 -0.52 -9.40 -17.88
N HIS A 141 0.75 -9.00 -17.69
CA HIS A 141 1.51 -9.25 -16.47
C HIS A 141 1.62 -8.03 -15.53
N GLU A 142 0.84 -6.97 -15.75
CA GLU A 142 0.89 -5.74 -14.92
C GLU A 142 0.52 -6.00 -13.44
N ASN A 143 -0.33 -7.00 -13.17
CA ASN A 143 -0.79 -7.35 -11.83
C ASN A 143 -0.68 -8.86 -11.58
N ALA A 144 0.22 -9.25 -10.68
CA ALA A 144 0.48 -10.64 -10.32
C ALA A 144 -0.74 -11.37 -9.72
N ASN A 145 -1.82 -10.69 -9.35
CA ASN A 145 -3.04 -11.33 -8.87
C ASN A 145 -4.12 -11.50 -9.93
N LYS A 146 -3.92 -11.05 -11.17
CA LYS A 146 -4.88 -11.14 -12.28
C LYS A 146 -4.48 -12.31 -13.20
N ASP A 147 -5.21 -13.43 -13.14
CA ASP A 147 -5.00 -14.53 -14.08
C ASP A 147 -5.65 -14.19 -15.43
N SER A 148 -4.84 -13.83 -16.42
CA SER A 148 -5.27 -13.38 -17.75
C SER A 148 -5.98 -14.44 -18.58
N ASN A 149 -5.92 -15.71 -18.20
CA ASN A 149 -6.64 -16.79 -18.88
C ASN A 149 -8.09 -16.92 -18.41
N VAL A 150 -8.44 -16.33 -17.25
CA VAL A 150 -9.78 -16.38 -16.69
C VAL A 150 -10.68 -15.31 -17.33
N TYR A 151 -11.89 -15.69 -17.77
CA TYR A 151 -12.80 -14.81 -18.48
C TYR A 151 -13.17 -13.51 -17.74
N SER A 152 -13.35 -13.56 -16.41
CA SER A 152 -13.62 -12.34 -15.62
C SER A 152 -12.45 -11.36 -15.69
N THR A 153 -11.23 -11.87 -15.61
CA THR A 153 -10.00 -11.07 -15.72
C THR A 153 -9.83 -10.51 -17.13
N GLN A 154 -10.12 -11.29 -18.18
CA GLN A 154 -10.05 -10.81 -19.56
C GLN A 154 -10.98 -9.62 -19.81
N ARG A 155 -12.21 -9.68 -19.28
CA ARG A 155 -13.16 -8.56 -19.36
C ARG A 155 -12.66 -7.33 -18.64
N ASP A 156 -12.06 -7.50 -17.46
CA ASP A 156 -11.48 -6.42 -16.68
C ASP A 156 -10.25 -5.80 -17.36
N LEU A 157 -9.33 -6.62 -17.88
CA LEU A 157 -8.16 -6.15 -18.62
C LEU A 157 -8.55 -5.36 -19.87
N LEU A 158 -9.56 -5.81 -20.62
CA LEU A 158 -10.09 -5.08 -21.77
C LEU A 158 -10.70 -3.72 -21.33
N ALA A 159 -11.56 -3.73 -20.30
CA ALA A 159 -12.16 -2.51 -19.78
C ALA A 159 -11.09 -1.54 -19.23
N GLY A 160 -10.06 -2.05 -18.56
CA GLY A 160 -8.94 -1.30 -18.03
C GLY A 160 -8.07 -0.70 -19.13
N ALA A 161 -7.78 -1.46 -20.20
CA ALA A 161 -7.04 -0.96 -21.36
C ALA A 161 -7.74 0.24 -22.02
N VAL A 162 -9.05 0.11 -22.26
CA VAL A 162 -9.88 1.17 -22.82
C VAL A 162 -9.94 2.38 -21.87
N SER A 163 -10.17 2.12 -20.58
CA SER A 163 -10.27 3.16 -19.55
C SER A 163 -8.96 3.94 -19.40
N LYS A 164 -7.81 3.27 -19.44
CA LYS A 164 -6.47 3.87 -19.36
C LYS A 164 -6.17 4.77 -20.56
N ALA A 165 -6.51 4.32 -21.78
CA ALA A 165 -6.37 5.14 -22.98
C ALA A 165 -7.27 6.39 -22.93
N ALA A 166 -8.53 6.23 -22.49
CA ALA A 166 -9.46 7.35 -22.31
C ALA A 166 -9.01 8.31 -21.19
N ALA A 167 -8.50 7.78 -20.08
CA ALA A 167 -8.02 8.54 -18.94
C ALA A 167 -6.98 9.58 -19.34
N PHE A 168 -6.01 9.22 -20.18
CA PHE A 168 -4.95 10.15 -20.60
C PHE A 168 -5.44 11.33 -21.45
N ASN A 169 -6.61 11.20 -22.09
CA ASN A 169 -7.29 12.30 -22.78
C ASN A 169 -8.17 13.13 -21.84
N MET A 170 -8.65 12.55 -20.74
CA MET A 170 -9.46 13.25 -19.74
C MET A 170 -8.61 14.06 -18.75
N LEU A 171 -7.40 13.60 -18.46
CA LEU A 171 -6.48 14.26 -17.54
C LEU A 171 -6.04 15.64 -18.08
N PRO A 172 -5.77 16.61 -17.18
CA PRO A 172 -5.14 17.86 -17.58
C PRO A 172 -3.84 17.58 -18.38
N PRO A 173 -3.55 18.31 -19.46
CA PRO A 173 -2.40 18.02 -20.32
C PRO A 173 -1.07 17.92 -19.58
N ALA A 174 -0.83 18.77 -18.57
CA ALA A 174 0.39 18.74 -17.76
C ALA A 174 0.51 17.45 -16.93
N VAL A 175 -0.61 16.97 -16.37
CA VAL A 175 -0.69 15.74 -15.57
C VAL A 175 -0.49 14.51 -16.44
N SER A 176 -1.20 14.44 -17.57
CA SER A 176 -1.07 13.34 -18.55
C SER A 176 0.37 13.23 -19.05
N ASN A 177 0.98 14.37 -19.43
CA ASN A 177 2.37 14.44 -19.88
C ASN A 177 3.36 13.98 -18.79
N ALA A 178 3.17 14.42 -17.54
CA ALA A 178 4.03 14.06 -16.43
C ALA A 178 3.91 12.57 -16.05
N HIS A 179 2.71 11.99 -16.13
CA HIS A 179 2.51 10.54 -15.99
C HIS A 179 3.28 9.77 -17.06
N MET A 180 3.11 10.16 -18.32
CA MET A 180 3.71 9.49 -19.48
C MET A 180 5.24 9.58 -19.49
N LYS A 181 5.81 10.65 -18.92
CA LYS A 181 7.26 10.81 -18.75
C LYS A 181 7.84 10.12 -17.53
N GLY A 182 6.99 9.64 -16.62
CA GLY A 182 7.44 9.03 -15.37
C GLY A 182 7.92 10.04 -14.33
N ASP A 183 7.50 11.31 -14.47
CA ASP A 183 7.74 12.36 -13.47
C ASP A 183 6.82 12.17 -12.26
N ILE A 184 5.58 11.79 -12.54
CA ILE A 184 4.59 11.36 -11.56
C ILE A 184 3.97 10.04 -12.02
N HIS A 185 3.16 9.44 -11.14
CA HIS A 185 2.32 8.31 -11.45
C HIS A 185 0.92 8.54 -10.88
N PHE A 186 -0.03 8.70 -11.79
CA PHE A 186 -1.46 8.70 -11.48
C PHE A 186 -1.91 7.25 -11.36
N HIS A 187 -2.18 6.80 -10.13
CA HIS A 187 -2.54 5.40 -9.84
C HIS A 187 -3.94 5.06 -10.36
N ASP A 188 -4.16 3.78 -10.64
CA ASP A 188 -5.48 3.21 -10.98
C ASP A 188 -6.14 3.90 -12.19
N ALA A 189 -5.33 4.29 -13.17
CA ALA A 189 -5.77 4.94 -14.42
C ALA A 189 -6.71 4.06 -15.26
N ASP A 190 -6.71 2.75 -15.01
CA ASP A 190 -7.61 1.75 -15.55
C ASP A 190 -9.03 1.80 -14.94
N TYR A 191 -9.22 2.50 -13.82
CA TYR A 191 -10.54 2.73 -13.21
C TYR A 191 -10.93 4.21 -13.21
N SER A 192 -10.06 5.09 -12.70
CA SER A 192 -10.29 6.53 -12.55
C SER A 192 -9.27 7.28 -13.40
N PRO A 193 -9.63 8.34 -14.15
CA PRO A 193 -10.89 9.08 -14.13
C PRO A 193 -11.98 8.54 -15.05
N PHE A 194 -11.81 7.41 -15.74
CA PHE A 194 -12.89 6.91 -16.62
C PHE A 194 -14.20 6.72 -15.85
N THR A 195 -14.13 6.20 -14.62
CA THR A 195 -15.21 6.22 -13.64
C THR A 195 -14.92 7.18 -12.48
N ALA A 196 -15.97 7.60 -11.77
CA ALA A 196 -15.90 8.46 -10.59
C ALA A 196 -15.65 7.67 -9.28
N GLN A 197 -15.01 6.48 -9.38
CA GLN A 197 -14.74 5.63 -8.22
C GLN A 197 -13.72 6.28 -7.27
N SER A 198 -13.83 5.92 -5.99
CA SER A 198 -12.84 6.23 -4.95
C SER A 198 -11.88 5.06 -4.73
N ASN A 199 -10.85 5.25 -3.90
CA ASN A 199 -9.79 4.26 -3.67
C ASN A 199 -10.17 3.25 -2.57
N CYS A 200 -9.61 3.44 -1.37
CA CYS A 200 -9.73 2.52 -0.25
C CYS A 200 -10.57 3.12 0.87
N SER A 201 -11.05 2.29 1.78
CA SER A 201 -12.01 2.72 2.80
C SER A 201 -12.01 1.89 4.08
N LEU A 202 -12.60 2.46 5.14
CA LEU A 202 -13.13 1.74 6.29
C LEU A 202 -14.66 1.72 6.16
N PRO A 203 -15.29 0.76 5.47
CA PRO A 203 -16.75 0.69 5.44
C PRO A 203 -17.33 0.57 6.85
N ASN A 204 -18.42 1.28 7.15
CA ASN A 204 -19.10 1.17 8.43
C ASN A 204 -19.98 -0.09 8.50
N PHE A 205 -19.32 -1.26 8.52
CA PHE A 205 -19.98 -2.56 8.66
C PHE A 205 -20.92 -2.58 9.86
N TRP A 206 -20.55 -1.91 10.95
CA TRP A 206 -21.25 -1.95 12.21
C TRP A 206 -22.58 -1.20 12.17
N ASP A 207 -22.63 -0.02 11.53
CA ASP A 207 -23.90 0.66 11.21
C ASP A 207 -24.79 -0.21 10.32
N MET A 208 -24.21 -0.78 9.26
CA MET A 208 -24.96 -1.60 8.31
C MET A 208 -25.61 -2.80 9.00
N LEU A 209 -24.85 -3.56 9.80
CA LEU A 209 -25.36 -4.73 10.51
C LEU A 209 -26.32 -4.36 11.65
N ALA A 210 -26.18 -3.19 12.28
CA ALA A 210 -27.08 -2.75 13.35
C ALA A 210 -28.44 -2.29 12.80
N ASN A 211 -28.43 -1.48 11.74
CA ASN A 211 -29.61 -0.77 11.25
C ASN A 211 -30.26 -1.41 10.02
N GLY A 212 -29.64 -2.46 9.47
CA GLY A 212 -30.04 -3.06 8.21
C GLY A 212 -29.59 -2.23 7.00
N PHE A 213 -29.56 -2.88 5.85
CA PHE A 213 -29.04 -2.33 4.60
C PHE A 213 -29.64 -3.08 3.41
N THR A 214 -29.48 -2.57 2.21
CA THR A 214 -29.84 -3.30 0.99
C THR A 214 -28.57 -3.69 0.26
N LEU A 215 -28.46 -4.95 -0.15
CA LEU A 215 -27.38 -5.44 -0.99
C LEU A 215 -27.96 -5.95 -2.31
N GLY A 216 -27.59 -5.30 -3.42
CA GLY A 216 -28.30 -5.49 -4.69
C GLY A 216 -29.79 -5.19 -4.53
N ASN A 217 -30.63 -6.23 -4.63
CA ASN A 217 -32.09 -6.11 -4.49
C ASN A 217 -32.62 -6.70 -3.17
N ALA A 218 -31.75 -7.19 -2.29
CA ALA A 218 -32.15 -7.88 -1.06
C ALA A 218 -32.06 -6.92 0.15
N PRO A 219 -33.18 -6.59 0.81
CA PRO A 219 -33.15 -5.91 2.10
C PRO A 219 -32.68 -6.88 3.19
N MET A 220 -31.61 -6.50 3.87
CA MET A 220 -30.94 -7.28 4.91
C MET A 220 -31.29 -6.71 6.29
N ALA A 221 -31.80 -7.57 7.17
CA ALA A 221 -32.05 -7.23 8.57
C ALA A 221 -30.82 -7.49 9.45
N SER A 222 -30.83 -6.90 10.65
CA SER A 222 -29.75 -7.07 11.63
C SER A 222 -29.51 -8.55 11.99
N PRO A 223 -28.25 -9.04 11.95
CA PRO A 223 -27.93 -10.41 12.29
C PRO A 223 -28.39 -10.82 13.68
N LYS A 224 -28.84 -12.06 13.78
CA LYS A 224 -29.22 -12.69 15.05
C LYS A 224 -28.20 -13.71 15.54
N SER A 225 -27.11 -13.95 14.82
CA SER A 225 -25.99 -14.84 15.20
C SER A 225 -24.67 -14.32 14.63
N ILE A 226 -23.54 -14.75 15.19
CA ILE A 226 -22.22 -14.38 14.67
C ILE A 226 -21.96 -14.96 13.28
N ALA A 227 -22.47 -16.17 12.99
CA ALA A 227 -22.35 -16.78 11.67
C ALA A 227 -23.06 -15.97 10.57
N ILE A 228 -24.25 -15.43 10.86
CA ILE A 228 -24.96 -14.55 9.91
C ILE A 228 -24.22 -13.22 9.77
N ALA A 229 -23.70 -12.64 10.87
CA ALA A 229 -22.93 -11.42 10.82
C ALA A 229 -21.67 -11.57 9.94
N ALA A 230 -20.88 -12.63 10.16
CA ALA A 230 -19.70 -12.94 9.36
C ALA A 230 -20.04 -13.11 7.87
N THR A 231 -21.14 -13.80 7.55
CA THR A 231 -21.61 -13.97 6.17
C THR A 231 -22.06 -12.65 5.53
N GLN A 232 -22.75 -11.78 6.27
CA GLN A 232 -23.15 -10.48 5.74
C GLN A 232 -21.93 -9.57 5.51
N ILE A 233 -20.93 -9.60 6.40
CA ILE A 233 -19.69 -8.83 6.22
C ILE A 233 -18.97 -9.23 4.93
N THR A 234 -18.82 -10.52 4.63
CA THR A 234 -18.14 -10.95 3.40
C THR A 234 -18.93 -10.56 2.14
N GLN A 235 -20.26 -10.55 2.21
CA GLN A 235 -21.12 -10.08 1.13
C GLN A 235 -20.98 -8.58 0.90
N ILE A 236 -20.96 -7.77 1.98
CA ILE A 236 -20.67 -6.33 1.91
C ILE A 236 -19.28 -6.11 1.32
N MET A 237 -18.27 -6.85 1.80
CA MET A 237 -16.91 -6.73 1.32
C MET A 237 -16.81 -6.95 -0.20
N LYS A 238 -17.48 -7.98 -0.71
CA LYS A 238 -17.51 -8.27 -2.14
C LYS A 238 -18.09 -7.09 -2.96
N ASP A 239 -19.17 -6.49 -2.47
CA ASP A 239 -19.88 -5.42 -3.17
C ASP A 239 -19.12 -4.08 -3.12
N VAL A 240 -18.56 -3.74 -1.96
CA VAL A 240 -17.65 -2.59 -1.78
C VAL A 240 -16.46 -2.70 -2.74
N ALA A 241 -15.79 -3.86 -2.78
CA ALA A 241 -14.65 -4.09 -3.67
C ALA A 241 -15.00 -4.05 -5.16
N SER A 242 -16.29 -4.16 -5.52
CA SER A 242 -16.75 -4.00 -6.90
C SER A 242 -17.10 -2.55 -7.25
N SER A 243 -17.16 -1.67 -6.24
CA SER A 243 -17.59 -0.26 -6.34
C SER A 243 -16.48 0.75 -6.08
N GLN A 244 -15.28 0.27 -5.73
CA GLN A 244 -14.06 1.05 -5.53
C GLN A 244 -12.88 0.23 -6.06
N TYR A 245 -11.74 0.87 -6.37
CA TYR A 245 -10.57 0.16 -6.92
C TYR A 245 -9.53 -0.21 -5.84
N GLY A 246 -9.65 0.31 -4.63
CA GLY A 246 -8.73 0.05 -3.52
C GLY A 246 -9.21 -1.00 -2.50
N GLY A 247 -8.33 -1.30 -1.55
CA GLY A 247 -8.64 -2.20 -0.45
C GLY A 247 -9.64 -1.64 0.56
N GLN A 248 -10.22 -2.51 1.38
CA GLN A 248 -11.14 -2.13 2.45
C GLN A 248 -10.80 -2.81 3.76
N THR A 249 -11.31 -2.29 4.88
CA THR A 249 -10.95 -2.82 6.19
C THR A 249 -12.11 -2.83 7.16
N ALA A 250 -12.32 -3.98 7.81
CA ALA A 250 -13.18 -4.09 8.98
C ALA A 250 -12.32 -3.77 10.23
N ASN A 251 -12.52 -2.57 10.78
CA ASN A 251 -11.81 -2.08 11.95
C ASN A 251 -12.44 -2.64 13.24
N ARG A 252 -11.63 -3.01 14.24
CA ARG A 252 -12.09 -3.48 15.56
C ARG A 252 -13.10 -4.64 15.51
N ALA A 253 -12.84 -5.61 14.63
CA ALA A 253 -13.77 -6.69 14.34
C ALA A 253 -14.12 -7.53 15.59
N ASP A 254 -13.18 -7.73 16.50
CA ASP A 254 -13.37 -8.42 17.77
C ASP A 254 -14.36 -7.74 18.71
N GLU A 255 -14.30 -6.42 18.84
CA GLU A 255 -15.22 -5.65 19.69
C GLU A 255 -16.64 -5.65 19.09
N HIS A 256 -16.75 -5.46 17.78
CA HIS A 256 -18.06 -5.33 17.14
C HIS A 256 -18.75 -6.66 16.86
N LEU A 257 -18.02 -7.75 16.62
CA LEU A 257 -18.61 -9.08 16.46
C LEU A 257 -19.09 -9.68 17.79
N ALA A 258 -18.54 -9.23 18.93
CA ALA A 258 -18.90 -9.72 20.27
C ALA A 258 -20.40 -9.64 20.56
N GLN A 259 -21.08 -8.58 20.10
CA GLN A 259 -22.52 -8.44 20.29
C GLN A 259 -23.34 -9.56 19.62
N TYR A 260 -22.85 -10.12 18.51
CA TYR A 260 -23.51 -11.21 17.80
C TYR A 260 -23.14 -12.57 18.39
N ALA A 261 -21.93 -12.70 18.93
CA ALA A 261 -21.53 -13.84 19.74
C ALA A 261 -22.38 -13.95 21.02
N LYS A 262 -22.65 -12.82 21.67
CA LYS A 262 -23.52 -12.75 22.86
C LYS A 262 -24.94 -13.27 22.55
N LYS A 263 -25.50 -12.91 21.40
CA LYS A 263 -26.81 -13.45 20.96
C LYS A 263 -26.79 -14.96 20.79
N ASP A 264 -25.68 -15.54 20.30
CA ASP A 264 -25.56 -16.99 20.21
C ASP A 264 -25.36 -17.63 21.59
N TYR A 265 -24.63 -16.99 22.50
CA TYR A 265 -24.57 -17.42 23.90
C TYR A 265 -25.95 -17.46 24.57
N GLU A 266 -26.77 -16.43 24.41
CA GLU A 266 -28.12 -16.38 24.96
C GLU A 266 -28.97 -17.57 24.46
N LYS A 267 -28.89 -17.89 23.17
CA LYS A 267 -29.56 -19.08 22.60
C LYS A 267 -28.99 -20.38 23.15
N PHE A 268 -27.67 -20.52 23.21
CA PHE A 268 -27.06 -21.75 23.70
C PHE A 268 -27.28 -21.95 25.20
N LEU A 269 -27.48 -20.87 25.96
CA LEU A 269 -27.89 -20.94 27.37
C LEU A 269 -29.33 -21.42 27.50
N GLU A 270 -30.24 -20.97 26.63
CA GLU A 270 -31.61 -21.50 26.56
C GLU A 270 -31.61 -22.99 26.21
N GLU A 271 -30.87 -23.41 25.18
CA GLU A 271 -30.70 -24.83 24.83
C GLU A 271 -30.03 -25.64 25.96
N ALA A 272 -29.11 -25.03 26.70
CA ALA A 272 -28.47 -25.68 27.85
C ALA A 272 -29.49 -25.91 28.97
N ARG A 273 -30.42 -24.97 29.22
CA ARG A 273 -31.53 -25.13 30.18
C ARG A 273 -32.51 -26.23 29.75
N GLU A 274 -32.71 -26.43 28.45
CA GLU A 274 -33.53 -27.54 27.93
C GLU A 274 -32.85 -28.91 28.12
N THR A 275 -31.55 -28.97 27.87
CA THR A 275 -30.78 -30.24 27.92
C THR A 275 -30.30 -30.61 29.32
N ILE A 276 -30.20 -29.63 30.22
CA ILE A 276 -29.94 -29.78 31.65
C ILE A 276 -31.17 -29.19 32.37
N PRO A 277 -32.32 -29.88 32.40
CA PRO A 277 -33.54 -29.38 33.02
C PRO A 277 -33.41 -29.21 34.54
N ASP A 278 -34.31 -28.42 35.12
CA ASP A 278 -34.37 -28.22 36.57
C ASP A 278 -34.53 -29.56 37.30
N GLY A 279 -33.79 -29.72 38.40
CA GLY A 279 -33.78 -30.94 39.20
C GLY A 279 -32.90 -32.07 38.66
N MET A 280 -32.20 -31.89 37.52
CA MET A 280 -31.14 -32.81 37.11
C MET A 280 -30.05 -32.88 38.21
N PRO A 281 -29.54 -34.07 38.58
CA PRO A 281 -28.40 -34.13 39.49
C PRO A 281 -27.15 -33.47 38.86
N VAL A 282 -26.50 -32.57 39.60
CA VAL A 282 -25.36 -31.75 39.13
C VAL A 282 -24.24 -32.60 38.52
N GLU A 283 -23.98 -33.79 39.06
CA GLU A 283 -22.94 -34.68 38.53
C GLU A 283 -23.18 -35.06 37.05
N PHE A 284 -24.44 -35.22 36.63
CA PHE A 284 -24.75 -35.48 35.23
C PHE A 284 -24.55 -34.25 34.34
N ALA A 285 -24.90 -33.05 34.83
CA ALA A 285 -24.63 -31.80 34.15
C ALA A 285 -23.11 -31.60 33.94
N ARG A 286 -22.33 -31.79 35.01
CA ARG A 286 -20.86 -31.70 34.99
C ARG A 286 -20.24 -32.70 34.01
N ARG A 287 -20.72 -33.96 33.98
CA ARG A 287 -20.25 -34.96 32.99
C ARG A 287 -20.56 -34.53 31.55
N GLN A 288 -21.69 -33.87 31.29
CA GLN A 288 -22.00 -33.33 29.97
C GLN A 288 -21.02 -32.22 29.58
N VAL A 289 -20.73 -31.29 30.51
CA VAL A 289 -19.76 -30.21 30.33
C VAL A 289 -18.35 -30.76 30.09
N GLU A 290 -17.88 -31.69 30.93
CA GLU A 290 -16.58 -32.34 30.79
C GLU A 290 -16.46 -33.07 29.45
N SER A 291 -17.52 -33.75 29.00
CA SER A 291 -17.56 -34.40 27.69
C SER A 291 -17.49 -33.39 26.55
N ALA A 292 -18.23 -32.27 26.65
CA ALA A 292 -18.15 -31.19 25.66
C ALA A 292 -16.74 -30.59 25.61
N LYS A 293 -16.14 -30.33 26.77
CA LYS A 293 -14.78 -29.78 26.90
C LYS A 293 -13.72 -30.74 26.37
N LYS A 294 -13.82 -32.03 26.66
CA LYS A 294 -12.92 -33.06 26.13
C LYS A 294 -12.90 -33.12 24.60
N ASN A 295 -14.03 -32.83 23.95
CA ASN A 295 -14.16 -32.82 22.49
C ASN A 295 -13.82 -31.46 21.86
N GLU A 296 -13.65 -30.40 22.64
CA GLU A 296 -13.40 -29.04 22.16
C GLU A 296 -12.13 -28.92 21.31
N PRO A 297 -10.97 -29.51 21.68
CA PRO A 297 -9.75 -29.42 20.86
C PRO A 297 -9.92 -29.96 19.45
N ALA A 298 -10.66 -31.06 19.30
CA ALA A 298 -10.97 -31.63 17.99
C ALA A 298 -11.90 -30.72 17.18
N LYS A 299 -12.90 -30.12 17.83
CA LYS A 299 -13.85 -29.17 17.22
C LYS A 299 -13.21 -27.85 16.79
N LEU A 300 -12.21 -27.38 17.52
CA LEU A 300 -11.47 -26.15 17.23
C LEU A 300 -10.18 -26.38 16.43
N HIS A 301 -9.91 -27.64 16.05
CA HIS A 301 -8.73 -28.06 15.28
C HIS A 301 -7.38 -27.68 15.93
N PHE A 302 -7.25 -27.96 17.22
CA PHE A 302 -6.04 -27.65 17.98
C PHE A 302 -4.80 -28.44 17.55
N GLY A 303 -4.98 -29.57 16.87
CA GLY A 303 -3.85 -30.44 16.49
C GLY A 303 -3.11 -30.92 17.73
N SER A 304 -1.82 -30.62 17.83
CA SER A 304 -0.97 -30.94 18.99
C SER A 304 -1.00 -29.89 20.11
N ARG A 305 -1.80 -28.83 20.00
CA ARG A 305 -1.88 -27.79 21.04
C ARG A 305 -2.58 -28.31 22.29
N GLU A 306 -2.16 -27.76 23.43
CA GLU A 306 -2.85 -27.97 24.69
C GLU A 306 -4.29 -27.46 24.64
N PRO A 307 -5.26 -28.22 25.21
CA PRO A 307 -6.64 -27.76 25.35
C PRO A 307 -6.74 -26.44 26.13
N LEU A 308 -7.78 -25.66 25.84
CA LEU A 308 -8.12 -24.50 26.67
C LEU A 308 -8.49 -24.96 28.09
N PRO A 309 -8.17 -24.16 29.13
CA PRO A 309 -8.63 -24.45 30.49
C PRO A 309 -10.16 -24.48 30.56
N MET A 310 -10.70 -25.12 31.60
CA MET A 310 -12.14 -25.11 31.84
C MET A 310 -12.64 -23.67 31.98
N ASP A 311 -13.78 -23.38 31.34
CA ASP A 311 -14.40 -22.06 31.42
C ASP A 311 -14.97 -21.83 32.82
N THR A 312 -14.83 -20.60 33.32
CA THR A 312 -15.59 -20.14 34.48
C THR A 312 -16.98 -19.68 34.03
N PRO A 313 -18.05 -19.92 34.80
CA PRO A 313 -19.35 -19.32 34.51
C PRO A 313 -19.26 -17.79 34.57
N PHE A 314 -20.20 -17.09 33.95
CA PHE A 314 -20.29 -15.63 34.09
C PHE A 314 -20.84 -15.24 35.46
N HIS A 315 -21.72 -16.06 36.01
CA HIS A 315 -22.31 -15.85 37.34
C HIS A 315 -21.92 -17.02 38.26
N THR A 316 -21.25 -16.71 39.37
CA THR A 316 -20.82 -17.71 40.38
C THR A 316 -21.72 -17.75 41.60
N ASP A 317 -22.67 -16.82 41.69
CA ASP A 317 -23.64 -16.66 42.77
C ASP A 317 -24.97 -17.40 42.50
N VAL A 318 -25.13 -17.97 41.30
CA VAL A 318 -26.25 -18.84 40.93
C VAL A 318 -25.99 -20.30 41.34
N ASP A 319 -27.03 -21.14 41.29
CA ASP A 319 -26.89 -22.55 41.65
C ASP A 319 -25.94 -23.32 40.71
N GLU A 320 -25.40 -24.45 41.20
CA GLU A 320 -24.41 -25.23 40.44
C GLU A 320 -24.94 -25.73 39.09
N LEU A 321 -26.25 -26.01 38.93
CA LEU A 321 -26.77 -26.43 37.63
C LEU A 321 -26.73 -25.28 36.63
N GLU A 322 -27.10 -24.08 37.06
CA GLU A 322 -27.02 -22.90 36.22
C GLU A 322 -25.57 -22.59 35.83
N GLN A 323 -24.62 -22.73 36.76
CA GLN A 323 -23.20 -22.59 36.45
C GLN A 323 -22.74 -23.58 35.35
N GLU A 324 -23.11 -24.86 35.45
CA GLU A 324 -22.77 -25.87 34.44
C GLU A 324 -23.44 -25.57 33.08
N ARG A 325 -24.67 -25.02 33.07
CA ARG A 325 -25.35 -24.57 31.83
C ARG A 325 -24.60 -23.41 31.17
N GLU A 326 -24.14 -22.42 31.95
CA GLU A 326 -23.33 -21.32 31.43
C GLU A 326 -22.02 -21.80 30.82
N ILE A 327 -21.33 -22.73 31.49
CA ILE A 327 -20.09 -23.32 30.97
C ILE A 327 -20.36 -24.07 29.65
N LEU A 328 -21.43 -24.87 29.59
CA LEU A 328 -21.82 -25.57 28.36
C LEU A 328 -22.13 -24.59 27.22
N ALA A 329 -22.86 -23.52 27.53
CA ALA A 329 -23.19 -22.47 26.58
C ALA A 329 -21.93 -21.78 26.05
N LYS A 330 -20.97 -21.44 26.93
CA LYS A 330 -19.66 -20.87 26.52
C LYS A 330 -18.89 -21.78 25.56
N ILE A 331 -18.82 -23.09 25.84
CA ILE A 331 -18.15 -24.07 24.95
C ILE A 331 -18.83 -24.09 23.57
N ARG A 332 -20.17 -24.09 23.52
CA ARG A 332 -20.93 -24.05 22.25
C ARG A 332 -20.75 -22.73 21.51
N THR A 333 -20.80 -21.61 22.21
CA THR A 333 -20.57 -20.27 21.64
C THR A 333 -19.18 -20.16 21.04
N ARG A 334 -18.13 -20.62 21.73
CA ARG A 334 -16.76 -20.61 21.21
C ARG A 334 -16.65 -21.35 19.88
N LYS A 335 -17.31 -22.52 19.77
CA LYS A 335 -17.36 -23.26 18.51
C LYS A 335 -18.08 -22.48 17.40
N ALA A 336 -19.21 -21.84 17.71
CA ALA A 336 -19.92 -21.01 16.75
C ALA A 336 -19.09 -19.81 16.27
N ILE A 337 -18.33 -19.17 17.18
CA ILE A 337 -17.38 -18.11 16.83
C ILE A 337 -16.28 -18.64 15.90
N TYR A 338 -15.67 -19.78 16.25
CA TYR A 338 -14.65 -20.42 15.41
C TYR A 338 -15.13 -20.69 13.99
N ASP A 339 -16.34 -21.25 13.85
CA ASP A 339 -16.93 -21.57 12.56
C ASP A 339 -17.30 -20.33 11.74
N ALA A 340 -17.75 -19.27 12.41
CA ALA A 340 -18.03 -17.99 11.75
C ALA A 340 -16.76 -17.36 11.19
N MET A 341 -15.65 -17.37 11.96
CA MET A 341 -14.37 -16.83 11.48
C MET A 341 -13.77 -17.70 10.38
N GLN A 342 -13.93 -19.03 10.48
CA GLN A 342 -13.57 -19.94 9.40
C GLN A 342 -14.36 -19.62 8.13
N THR A 343 -15.67 -19.47 8.25
CA THR A 343 -16.56 -19.14 7.13
C THR A 343 -16.13 -17.84 6.47
N MET A 344 -15.81 -16.82 7.27
CA MET A 344 -15.32 -15.53 6.78
C MET A 344 -14.03 -15.69 5.98
N GLU A 345 -13.02 -16.39 6.50
CA GLU A 345 -11.75 -16.62 5.81
C GLU A 345 -11.94 -17.41 4.50
N TYR A 346 -12.75 -18.46 4.49
CA TYR A 346 -13.05 -19.25 3.29
C TYR A 346 -13.84 -18.47 2.25
N GLN A 347 -14.85 -17.69 2.65
CA GLN A 347 -15.65 -16.90 1.73
C GLN A 347 -14.85 -15.76 1.12
N ILE A 348 -13.99 -15.09 1.90
CA ILE A 348 -13.09 -14.06 1.37
C ILE A 348 -12.23 -14.65 0.24
N ASN A 349 -11.60 -15.81 0.46
CA ASN A 349 -10.69 -16.41 -0.51
C ASN A 349 -11.38 -17.11 -1.69
N SER A 350 -12.63 -17.56 -1.53
CA SER A 350 -13.40 -18.21 -2.59
C SER A 350 -14.21 -17.22 -3.44
N ASN A 351 -14.54 -16.05 -2.90
CA ASN A 351 -15.23 -15.00 -3.63
C ASN A 351 -14.35 -14.40 -4.74
N ARG A 352 -15.01 -13.99 -5.82
CA ARG A 352 -14.44 -13.19 -6.91
C ARG A 352 -15.26 -11.93 -7.08
N VAL A 353 -14.61 -10.79 -7.23
CA VAL A 353 -15.25 -9.50 -7.50
C VAL A 353 -15.32 -9.23 -9.00
N SER A 354 -15.87 -8.08 -9.42
CA SER A 354 -16.06 -7.73 -10.84
C SER A 354 -14.80 -7.88 -11.69
N ASN A 355 -13.62 -7.61 -11.11
CA ASN A 355 -12.33 -7.72 -11.79
C ASN A 355 -11.73 -9.14 -11.84
N GLY A 356 -12.45 -10.16 -11.35
CA GLY A 356 -11.99 -11.54 -11.34
C GLY A 356 -11.02 -11.91 -10.22
N GLN A 357 -10.75 -11.00 -9.27
CA GLN A 357 -9.81 -11.24 -8.18
C GLN A 357 -10.53 -11.54 -6.85
N THR A 358 -9.78 -12.10 -5.91
CA THR A 358 -10.15 -12.12 -4.48
C THR A 358 -10.27 -10.67 -4.00
N PRO A 359 -11.32 -10.29 -3.25
CA PRO A 359 -11.45 -8.93 -2.73
C PRO A 359 -10.27 -8.58 -1.83
N PHE A 360 -9.68 -7.41 -2.03
CA PHE A 360 -8.63 -6.91 -1.13
C PHE A 360 -9.27 -6.41 0.17
N VAL A 361 -9.18 -7.25 1.20
CA VAL A 361 -9.75 -7.00 2.52
C VAL A 361 -8.71 -7.15 3.64
N THR A 362 -8.87 -6.29 4.65
CA THR A 362 -8.11 -6.33 5.91
C THR A 362 -9.08 -6.44 7.09
N VAL A 363 -8.69 -7.17 8.14
CA VAL A 363 -9.42 -7.29 9.40
C VAL A 363 -8.51 -6.83 10.53
N GLY A 364 -8.91 -5.76 11.21
CA GLY A 364 -8.24 -5.22 12.40
C GLY A 364 -8.89 -5.71 13.69
N PHE A 365 -8.09 -6.13 14.67
CA PHE A 365 -8.57 -6.64 15.97
C PHE A 365 -7.48 -6.54 17.06
N GLY A 366 -7.83 -6.82 18.33
CA GLY A 366 -6.85 -7.01 19.42
C GLY A 366 -7.17 -6.29 20.72
N LEU A 367 -8.15 -5.38 20.71
CA LEU A 367 -8.43 -4.46 21.82
C LEU A 367 -9.49 -4.98 22.80
N GLY A 368 -10.44 -5.80 22.34
CA GLY A 368 -11.54 -6.25 23.20
C GLY A 368 -11.07 -7.20 24.31
N THR A 369 -11.43 -6.92 25.56
CA THR A 369 -10.99 -7.69 26.74
C THR A 369 -12.09 -8.57 27.34
N ASP A 370 -13.35 -8.39 26.95
CA ASP A 370 -14.41 -9.29 27.38
C ASP A 370 -14.27 -10.68 26.76
N TRP A 371 -14.95 -11.67 27.35
CA TRP A 371 -14.82 -13.06 26.93
C TRP A 371 -15.18 -13.25 25.44
N PHE A 372 -16.22 -12.57 24.93
CA PHE A 372 -16.65 -12.76 23.54
C PHE A 372 -15.62 -12.20 22.55
N SER A 373 -15.12 -10.98 22.79
CA SER A 373 -14.08 -10.40 21.93
C SER A 373 -12.81 -11.24 21.94
N ARG A 374 -12.36 -11.72 23.11
CA ARG A 374 -11.20 -12.61 23.22
C ARG A 374 -11.36 -13.90 22.40
N GLU A 375 -12.54 -14.51 22.42
CA GLU A 375 -12.81 -15.71 21.61
C GLU A 375 -12.88 -15.40 20.11
N VAL A 376 -13.34 -14.22 19.70
CA VAL A 376 -13.26 -13.77 18.29
C VAL A 376 -11.80 -13.64 17.84
N GLN A 377 -10.97 -12.95 18.64
CA GLN A 377 -9.53 -12.82 18.35
C GLN A 377 -8.85 -14.20 18.25
N ARG A 378 -9.13 -15.09 19.21
CA ARG A 378 -8.61 -16.46 19.23
C ARG A 378 -9.03 -17.24 17.99
N ALA A 379 -10.30 -17.16 17.61
CA ALA A 379 -10.85 -17.84 16.44
C ALA A 379 -10.20 -17.35 15.14
N ILE A 380 -9.98 -16.04 14.98
CA ILE A 380 -9.27 -15.48 13.82
C ILE A 380 -7.86 -16.08 13.71
N LEU A 381 -7.10 -16.05 14.81
CA LEU A 381 -5.71 -16.53 14.83
C LEU A 381 -5.61 -18.04 14.64
N LEU A 382 -6.48 -18.83 15.27
CA LEU A 382 -6.47 -20.29 15.12
C LEU A 382 -6.84 -20.73 13.71
N ASN A 383 -7.81 -20.07 13.06
CA ASN A 383 -8.13 -20.34 11.66
C ASN A 383 -6.94 -20.03 10.74
N ARG A 384 -6.29 -18.87 10.94
CA ARG A 384 -5.10 -18.51 10.17
C ARG A 384 -3.97 -19.53 10.33
N ILE A 385 -3.68 -19.94 11.56
CA ILE A 385 -2.61 -20.92 11.83
C ILE A 385 -2.94 -22.26 11.17
N ARG A 386 -4.19 -22.72 11.27
CA ARG A 386 -4.67 -23.91 10.57
C ARG A 386 -4.42 -23.82 9.07
N GLY A 387 -4.60 -22.65 8.44
CA GLY A 387 -4.41 -22.47 7.01
C GLY A 387 -5.57 -23.03 6.17
N LEU A 388 -5.52 -22.75 4.87
CA LEU A 388 -6.61 -23.01 3.92
C LEU A 388 -6.53 -24.38 3.26
N GLY A 389 -7.67 -25.07 3.22
CA GLY A 389 -7.82 -26.32 2.50
C GLY A 389 -7.11 -27.51 3.18
N LYS A 390 -7.02 -28.63 2.46
CA LYS A 390 -6.43 -29.88 2.98
C LYS A 390 -4.92 -29.78 3.16
N GLU A 391 -4.25 -29.03 2.28
CA GLU A 391 -2.80 -28.83 2.31
C GLU A 391 -2.39 -27.63 3.18
N HIS A 392 -3.33 -27.05 3.92
CA HIS A 392 -3.06 -25.98 4.89
C HIS A 392 -2.28 -24.81 4.27
N HIS A 393 -2.70 -24.33 3.10
CA HIS A 393 -2.06 -23.20 2.41
C HIS A 393 -2.09 -21.93 3.25
N THR A 394 -1.06 -21.09 3.12
CA THR A 394 -1.11 -19.74 3.69
C THR A 394 -2.08 -18.88 2.89
N ALA A 395 -3.06 -18.30 3.57
CA ALA A 395 -4.04 -17.42 2.93
C ALA A 395 -3.45 -16.03 2.64
N ILE A 396 -3.71 -15.51 1.43
CA ILE A 396 -3.31 -14.16 1.05
C ILE A 396 -4.21 -13.11 1.73
N PHE A 397 -5.53 -13.37 1.74
CA PHE A 397 -6.53 -12.52 2.37
C PHE A 397 -7.38 -13.31 3.39
N PRO A 398 -8.11 -12.65 4.30
CA PRO A 398 -7.90 -11.26 4.67
C PRO A 398 -6.49 -11.03 5.19
N LYS A 399 -5.99 -9.82 4.99
CA LYS A 399 -4.86 -9.33 5.77
C LYS A 399 -5.31 -9.22 7.23
N LEU A 400 -4.49 -9.69 8.15
CA LEU A 400 -4.78 -9.57 9.58
C LEU A 400 -3.90 -8.48 10.18
N VAL A 401 -4.51 -7.58 10.94
CA VAL A 401 -3.82 -6.52 11.67
C VAL A 401 -4.17 -6.64 13.15
N PHE A 402 -3.19 -7.07 13.95
CA PHE A 402 -3.34 -7.20 15.39
C PHE A 402 -2.87 -5.93 16.10
N THR A 403 -3.69 -5.42 17.00
CA THR A 403 -3.40 -4.18 17.74
C THR A 403 -2.73 -4.51 19.05
N VAL A 404 -1.55 -3.95 19.29
CA VAL A 404 -0.83 -4.08 20.55
C VAL A 404 -1.05 -2.84 21.41
N GLN A 405 -1.46 -3.04 22.67
CA GLN A 405 -1.72 -1.97 23.64
C GLN A 405 -1.31 -2.38 25.06
N HIS A 406 -0.61 -1.50 25.77
CA HIS A 406 -0.30 -1.65 27.19
C HIS A 406 -1.56 -1.75 28.07
N GLY A 407 -1.56 -2.67 29.04
CA GLY A 407 -2.71 -2.93 29.89
C GLY A 407 -3.80 -3.78 29.21
N VAL A 408 -3.61 -4.18 27.95
CA VAL A 408 -4.53 -5.01 27.18
C VAL A 408 -3.86 -6.29 26.75
N ASN A 409 -2.75 -6.24 26.02
CA ASN A 409 -2.07 -7.42 25.50
C ASN A 409 -0.54 -7.30 25.37
N ALA A 410 0.04 -6.13 25.62
CA ALA A 410 1.46 -5.88 25.34
C ALA A 410 2.37 -6.62 26.33
N ASP A 411 2.01 -6.61 27.60
CA ASP A 411 2.90 -6.99 28.70
C ASP A 411 2.46 -8.31 29.38
N PRO A 412 3.41 -9.09 29.93
CA PRO A 412 3.07 -10.21 30.79
C PRO A 412 2.16 -9.78 31.96
N GLY A 413 1.01 -10.42 32.08
CA GLY A 413 -0.02 -10.08 33.08
C GLY A 413 -1.19 -9.29 32.51
N ASP A 414 -1.05 -8.73 31.31
CA ASP A 414 -2.17 -8.11 30.61
C ASP A 414 -3.26 -9.15 30.28
N PRO A 415 -4.56 -8.76 30.28
CA PRO A 415 -5.67 -9.69 30.08
C PRO A 415 -5.58 -10.55 28.81
N ASN A 416 -5.04 -9.97 27.73
CA ASN A 416 -4.92 -10.57 26.41
C ASN A 416 -3.48 -10.91 26.01
N TYR A 417 -2.54 -10.98 26.96
CA TYR A 417 -1.16 -11.37 26.67
C TYR A 417 -1.07 -12.78 26.05
N ASP A 418 -1.97 -13.69 26.44
CA ASP A 418 -2.09 -15.02 25.82
C ASP A 418 -2.44 -14.95 24.32
N LEU A 419 -3.21 -13.94 23.91
CA LEU A 419 -3.57 -13.69 22.51
C LEU A 419 -2.41 -13.04 21.74
N LYS A 420 -1.58 -12.21 22.38
CA LYS A 420 -0.30 -11.75 21.79
C LYS A 420 0.61 -12.93 21.48
N GLN A 421 0.75 -13.90 22.39
CA GLN A 421 1.55 -15.12 22.13
C GLN A 421 1.00 -15.93 20.94
N LEU A 422 -0.33 -16.04 20.84
CA LEU A 422 -0.97 -16.70 19.70
C LEU A 422 -0.79 -15.92 18.38
N ALA A 423 -0.80 -14.59 18.43
CA ALA A 423 -0.54 -13.73 17.28
C ALA A 423 0.91 -13.87 16.79
N LEU A 424 1.89 -13.93 17.70
CA LEU A 424 3.29 -14.21 17.37
C LEU A 424 3.44 -15.57 16.68
N GLU A 425 2.80 -16.62 17.21
CA GLU A 425 2.81 -17.93 16.58
C GLU A 425 2.20 -17.88 15.17
N SER A 426 1.05 -17.21 15.00
CA SER A 426 0.45 -16.99 13.69
C SER A 426 1.41 -16.31 12.71
N ALA A 427 2.07 -15.23 13.13
CA ALA A 427 2.99 -14.48 12.28
C ALA A 427 4.21 -15.33 11.87
N THR A 428 4.74 -16.17 12.77
CA THR A 428 5.88 -17.06 12.45
C THR A 428 5.52 -18.17 11.46
N LYS A 429 4.26 -18.64 11.45
CA LYS A 429 3.79 -19.71 10.55
C LYS A 429 3.20 -19.20 9.25
N ARG A 430 2.65 -17.98 9.24
CA ARG A 430 1.76 -17.48 8.18
C ARG A 430 2.02 -16.01 7.79
N MET A 431 3.09 -15.40 8.30
CA MET A 431 3.47 -13.97 8.18
C MET A 431 2.49 -12.97 8.83
N TYR A 432 1.19 -13.27 8.82
CA TYR A 432 0.15 -12.49 9.49
C TYR A 432 -0.15 -13.02 10.90
N PRO A 433 -0.53 -12.14 11.84
CA PRO A 433 -0.89 -10.73 11.64
C PRO A 433 0.30 -9.78 11.49
N ASP A 434 0.11 -8.71 10.72
CA ASP A 434 0.91 -7.49 10.90
C ASP A 434 0.46 -6.82 12.21
N VAL A 435 1.30 -5.96 12.82
CA VAL A 435 0.98 -5.31 14.10
C VAL A 435 0.95 -3.81 14.04
N VAL A 436 -0.09 -3.23 14.64
CA VAL A 436 -0.20 -1.79 14.89
C VAL A 436 -0.09 -1.53 16.38
N PHE A 437 0.68 -0.51 16.74
CA PHE A 437 0.92 -0.12 18.13
C PHE A 437 0.02 1.06 18.50
N TYR A 438 -0.93 0.85 19.40
CA TYR A 438 -2.08 1.74 19.60
C TYR A 438 -1.68 3.20 19.83
N GLU A 439 -0.85 3.47 20.83
CA GLU A 439 -0.42 4.81 21.26
C GLU A 439 0.43 5.48 20.19
N ASN A 440 1.26 4.71 19.48
CA ASN A 440 2.08 5.24 18.40
C ASN A 440 1.22 5.64 17.19
N ILE A 441 0.20 4.85 16.84
CA ILE A 441 -0.77 5.23 15.81
C ILE A 441 -1.52 6.50 16.22
N VAL A 442 -2.02 6.57 17.46
CA VAL A 442 -2.68 7.78 17.98
C VAL A 442 -1.76 8.99 17.89
N LYS A 443 -0.48 8.84 18.26
CA LYS A 443 0.51 9.91 18.17
C LYS A 443 0.81 10.37 16.74
N ILE A 444 0.87 9.43 15.79
CA ILE A 444 1.20 9.73 14.38
C ILE A 444 0.02 10.34 13.63
N THR A 445 -1.20 9.89 13.94
CA THR A 445 -2.38 10.16 13.10
C THR A 445 -3.48 10.93 13.83
N GLY A 446 -3.37 11.16 15.14
CA GLY A 446 -4.35 11.88 15.96
C GLY A 446 -5.46 11.01 16.55
N SER A 447 -5.63 9.78 16.06
CA SER A 447 -6.60 8.81 16.59
C SER A 447 -6.16 7.37 16.30
N PHE A 448 -6.86 6.36 16.80
CA PHE A 448 -6.56 4.97 16.48
C PHE A 448 -7.43 4.48 15.31
N LYS A 449 -6.89 3.63 14.43
CA LYS A 449 -7.63 2.75 13.51
C LYS A 449 -6.69 1.74 12.87
N ALA A 450 -7.23 0.63 12.39
CA ALA A 450 -6.55 -0.20 11.41
C ALA A 450 -6.39 0.55 10.06
N PRO A 451 -5.34 0.28 9.27
CA PRO A 451 -5.13 0.93 7.99
C PRO A 451 -6.16 0.48 6.95
N MET A 452 -6.62 1.39 6.09
CA MET A 452 -7.40 1.08 4.91
C MET A 452 -6.55 0.28 3.91
N GLY A 453 -6.99 -0.95 3.62
CA GLY A 453 -6.32 -1.85 2.68
C GLY A 453 -4.91 -2.22 3.16
N CYS A 454 -3.88 -1.91 2.36
CA CYS A 454 -2.48 -2.19 2.69
C CYS A 454 -2.03 -1.47 3.97
N ARG A 455 -2.08 -0.14 3.92
CA ARG A 455 -1.32 0.78 4.79
C ARG A 455 -1.74 2.25 4.74
N SER A 456 -2.89 2.60 4.17
CA SER A 456 -3.36 3.99 4.18
C SER A 456 -4.02 4.28 5.52
N PHE A 457 -3.63 5.37 6.18
CA PHE A 457 -4.19 5.75 7.48
C PHE A 457 -4.98 7.05 7.36
N LEU A 458 -6.17 7.03 7.93
CA LEU A 458 -6.98 8.22 8.16
C LEU A 458 -6.40 9.00 9.35
N GLN A 459 -6.43 10.32 9.23
CA GLN A 459 -6.14 11.23 10.33
C GLN A 459 -7.38 11.35 11.23
N GLY A 460 -7.17 11.61 12.52
CA GLY A 460 -8.25 11.85 13.48
C GLY A 460 -9.17 12.95 12.96
N TRP A 461 -10.48 12.71 13.06
CA TRP A 461 -11.48 13.60 12.49
C TRP A 461 -12.71 13.61 13.38
N ILE A 462 -12.96 14.77 13.97
CA ILE A 462 -14.14 14.98 14.80
C ILE A 462 -15.30 15.32 13.89
N ASN A 463 -16.33 14.47 13.89
CA ASN A 463 -17.56 14.77 13.19
C ASN A 463 -18.18 16.04 13.80
N PRO A 464 -18.39 17.11 13.01
CA PRO A 464 -18.90 18.38 13.52
C PRO A 464 -20.33 18.28 14.06
N GLU A 465 -21.12 17.30 13.63
CA GLU A 465 -22.50 17.08 14.08
C GLU A 465 -22.57 16.30 15.39
N THR A 466 -21.71 15.28 15.55
CA THR A 466 -21.76 14.39 16.72
C THR A 466 -20.76 14.76 17.81
N GLY A 467 -19.73 15.55 17.48
CA GLY A 467 -18.61 15.89 18.37
C GLY A 467 -17.70 14.71 18.71
N LYS A 468 -17.81 13.60 17.98
CA LYS A 468 -17.04 12.36 18.20
C LYS A 468 -16.01 12.15 17.11
N ASP A 469 -14.90 11.51 17.47
CA ASP A 469 -13.96 10.99 16.48
C ASP A 469 -14.62 9.86 15.69
N GLU A 470 -14.55 9.94 14.36
CA GLU A 470 -15.14 8.96 13.45
C GLU A 470 -14.11 8.44 12.46
N GLU A 471 -14.06 7.11 12.35
CA GLU A 471 -13.11 6.35 11.53
C GLU A 471 -13.88 5.55 10.47
N ASP A 472 -14.86 4.76 10.91
CA ASP A 472 -15.70 3.94 10.05
C ASP A 472 -16.66 4.82 9.22
N GLY A 473 -16.76 4.48 7.94
CA GLY A 473 -17.48 5.23 6.91
C GLY A 473 -16.63 6.23 6.12
N ARG A 474 -15.35 6.38 6.46
CA ARG A 474 -14.41 7.27 5.78
C ARG A 474 -13.54 6.52 4.75
N MET A 475 -12.92 7.29 3.87
CA MET A 475 -12.27 6.78 2.66
C MET A 475 -11.08 7.64 2.20
N ASN A 476 -10.35 7.10 1.23
CA ASN A 476 -9.36 7.79 0.43
C ASN A 476 -9.86 7.97 -1.01
N LEU A 477 -9.61 9.14 -1.60
CA LEU A 477 -10.06 9.48 -2.95
C LEU A 477 -9.08 9.00 -4.04
N GLY A 478 -7.84 8.67 -3.66
CA GLY A 478 -6.83 8.02 -4.48
C GLY A 478 -5.45 8.64 -4.36
N VAL A 479 -4.53 8.16 -5.19
CA VAL A 479 -3.09 8.38 -5.02
C VAL A 479 -2.46 8.96 -6.29
N VAL A 480 -1.54 9.90 -6.11
CA VAL A 480 -0.59 10.33 -7.14
C VAL A 480 0.81 10.29 -6.53
N THR A 481 1.73 9.54 -7.13
CA THR A 481 3.10 9.40 -6.61
C THR A 481 4.09 10.20 -7.44
N VAL A 482 5.00 10.92 -6.78
CA VAL A 482 6.11 11.64 -7.42
C VAL A 482 7.35 10.76 -7.52
N ASN A 483 8.01 10.76 -8.67
CA ASN A 483 9.31 10.11 -8.87
C ASN A 483 10.42 11.02 -8.32
N VAL A 484 10.76 10.87 -7.04
CA VAL A 484 11.79 11.68 -6.40
C VAL A 484 13.21 11.38 -6.94
N PRO A 485 13.58 10.11 -7.25
CA PRO A 485 14.84 9.80 -7.92
C PRO A 485 15.04 10.58 -9.24
N ARG A 486 14.01 10.67 -10.08
CA ARG A 486 14.04 11.46 -11.33
C ARG A 486 14.45 12.91 -11.07
N ILE A 487 13.88 13.54 -10.03
CA ILE A 487 14.18 14.93 -9.67
C ILE A 487 15.64 15.08 -9.24
N ALA A 488 16.17 14.13 -8.46
CA ALA A 488 17.57 14.11 -8.07
C ALA A 488 18.50 13.93 -9.27
N ILE A 489 18.22 12.99 -10.17
CA ILE A 489 19.01 12.78 -11.38
C ILE A 489 19.03 14.05 -12.26
N GLU A 490 17.86 14.68 -12.47
CA GLU A 490 17.72 15.92 -13.25
C GLU A 490 18.37 17.15 -12.58
N SER A 491 18.69 17.05 -11.28
CA SER A 491 19.42 18.09 -10.54
C SER A 491 20.93 18.06 -10.79
N HIS A 492 21.46 16.97 -11.32
CA HIS A 492 22.91 16.77 -11.53
C HIS A 492 23.76 17.02 -10.26
N GLY A 493 23.22 16.67 -9.09
CA GLY A 493 23.90 16.84 -7.79
C GLY A 493 23.77 18.25 -7.18
N ASP A 494 23.10 19.20 -7.84
CA ASP A 494 22.84 20.53 -7.30
C ASP A 494 21.56 20.55 -6.45
N LYS A 495 21.72 20.73 -5.14
CA LYS A 495 20.60 20.79 -4.19
C LYS A 495 19.64 21.96 -4.44
N ALA A 496 20.13 23.13 -4.88
CA ALA A 496 19.26 24.26 -5.19
C ALA A 496 18.39 23.97 -6.42
N ARG A 497 18.99 23.35 -7.43
CA ARG A 497 18.27 22.86 -8.62
C ARG A 497 17.26 21.77 -8.25
N PHE A 498 17.63 20.82 -7.38
CA PHE A 498 16.72 19.79 -6.88
C PHE A 498 15.47 20.41 -6.27
N TRP A 499 15.60 21.37 -5.35
CA TRP A 499 14.45 22.00 -4.72
C TRP A 499 13.58 22.79 -5.69
N LYS A 500 14.18 23.46 -6.70
CA LYS A 500 13.40 24.11 -7.77
C LYS A 500 12.55 23.10 -8.54
N LEU A 501 13.18 22.03 -9.04
CA LEU A 501 12.48 20.97 -9.78
C LEU A 501 11.45 20.25 -8.91
N PHE A 502 11.75 20.06 -7.64
CA PHE A 502 10.86 19.46 -6.66
C PHE A 502 9.55 20.24 -6.54
N GLU A 503 9.60 21.56 -6.34
CA GLU A 503 8.39 22.40 -6.27
C GLU A 503 7.59 22.32 -7.58
N GLU A 504 8.27 22.36 -8.74
CA GLU A 504 7.60 22.22 -10.05
C GLU A 504 6.88 20.87 -10.20
N ARG A 505 7.44 19.77 -9.70
CA ARG A 505 6.81 18.44 -9.75
C ARG A 505 5.67 18.31 -8.74
N MET A 506 5.82 18.89 -7.56
CA MET A 506 4.77 18.90 -6.54
C MET A 506 3.53 19.66 -7.02
N GLU A 507 3.69 20.76 -7.74
CA GLU A 507 2.56 21.51 -8.31
C GLU A 507 1.78 20.67 -9.35
N VAL A 508 2.48 19.92 -10.21
CA VAL A 508 1.80 19.01 -11.16
C VAL A 508 1.10 17.87 -10.44
N ALA A 509 1.71 17.32 -9.39
CA ALA A 509 1.07 16.29 -8.57
C ALA A 509 -0.17 16.85 -7.83
N HIS A 510 -0.12 18.09 -7.36
CA HIS A 510 -1.24 18.77 -6.75
C HIS A 510 -2.42 18.92 -7.72
N GLN A 511 -2.17 19.41 -8.94
CA GLN A 511 -3.18 19.49 -10.00
C GLN A 511 -3.82 18.12 -10.31
N ALA A 512 -3.01 17.05 -10.30
CA ALA A 512 -3.50 15.69 -10.48
C ALA A 512 -4.44 15.23 -9.35
N LEU A 513 -4.11 15.57 -8.10
CA LEU A 513 -4.94 15.25 -6.94
C LEU A 513 -6.23 16.09 -6.92
N GLN A 514 -6.17 17.38 -7.24
CA GLN A 514 -7.35 18.24 -7.40
C GLN A 514 -8.31 17.66 -8.46
N PHE A 515 -7.77 17.28 -9.62
CA PHE A 515 -8.57 16.65 -10.68
C PHE A 515 -9.24 15.36 -10.20
N ARG A 516 -8.53 14.54 -9.41
CA ARG A 516 -9.08 13.32 -8.83
C ARG A 516 -10.23 13.62 -7.86
N ILE A 517 -10.07 14.60 -6.97
CA ILE A 517 -11.15 15.04 -6.06
C ILE A 517 -12.37 15.46 -6.87
N MET A 518 -12.18 16.31 -7.88
CA MET A 518 -13.27 16.77 -8.76
C MET A 518 -13.96 15.60 -9.43
N ARG A 519 -13.20 14.60 -9.92
CA ARG A 519 -13.78 13.42 -10.54
C ARG A 519 -14.59 12.56 -9.56
N CYS A 520 -14.13 12.35 -8.33
CA CYS A 520 -14.89 11.60 -7.32
C CYS A 520 -16.22 12.30 -6.96
N LYS A 521 -16.28 13.64 -7.01
CA LYS A 521 -17.49 14.42 -6.73
C LYS A 521 -18.58 14.27 -7.79
N GLU A 522 -18.23 13.79 -8.98
CA GLU A 522 -19.19 13.54 -10.06
C GLU A 522 -19.96 12.22 -9.86
N ALA A 523 -19.56 11.38 -8.89
CA ALA A 523 -20.34 10.22 -8.53
C ALA A 523 -21.70 10.63 -7.95
N THR A 524 -22.73 9.86 -8.29
CA THR A 524 -24.06 9.96 -7.70
C THR A 524 -24.29 8.80 -6.75
N PRO A 525 -25.14 8.94 -5.72
CA PRO A 525 -25.42 7.86 -4.79
C PRO A 525 -25.95 6.57 -5.44
N VAL A 526 -26.53 6.67 -6.64
CA VAL A 526 -26.99 5.51 -7.42
C VAL A 526 -25.88 4.76 -8.16
N ASN A 527 -24.71 5.36 -8.37
CA ASN A 527 -23.58 4.67 -9.00
C ASN A 527 -23.00 3.56 -8.12
N ALA A 528 -23.02 3.76 -6.80
CA ALA A 528 -22.59 2.77 -5.82
C ALA A 528 -23.49 2.85 -4.56
N PRO A 529 -24.72 2.28 -4.62
CA PRO A 529 -25.70 2.41 -3.54
C PRO A 529 -25.21 1.89 -2.20
N THR A 530 -24.45 0.79 -2.18
CA THR A 530 -23.89 0.23 -0.94
C THR A 530 -22.94 1.21 -0.26
N LEU A 531 -22.09 1.88 -1.05
CA LEU A 531 -21.17 2.91 -0.57
C LEU A 531 -21.96 4.11 0.00
N PHE A 532 -22.83 4.71 -0.80
CA PHE A 532 -23.36 6.04 -0.49
C PHE A 532 -24.72 6.02 0.19
N ARG A 533 -25.55 5.00 0.00
CA ARG A 533 -26.97 5.00 0.43
C ARG A 533 -27.26 4.03 1.55
N PHE A 534 -26.53 2.92 1.60
CA PHE A 534 -26.89 1.78 2.47
C PHE A 534 -25.91 1.56 3.61
N GLY A 535 -25.13 2.58 3.98
CA GLY A 535 -24.44 2.66 5.26
C GLY A 535 -22.93 2.45 5.21
N ALA A 536 -22.34 1.98 4.10
CA ALA A 536 -20.90 1.74 4.08
C ALA A 536 -20.10 3.04 4.27
N PHE A 537 -20.46 4.15 3.61
CA PHE A 537 -19.89 5.48 3.85
C PHE A 537 -20.86 6.46 4.50
N GLY A 538 -22.16 6.23 4.27
CA GLY A 538 -23.26 7.04 4.76
C GLY A 538 -24.60 6.54 4.22
N ARG A 539 -25.69 7.25 4.53
CA ARG A 539 -27.06 6.91 4.13
C ARG A 539 -27.71 8.05 3.35
N LEU A 540 -27.16 8.34 2.18
CA LEU A 540 -27.61 9.43 1.33
C LEU A 540 -28.90 9.08 0.57
N GLY A 541 -29.71 10.10 0.30
CA GLY A 541 -30.79 10.06 -0.68
C GLY A 541 -30.26 9.85 -2.11
N ALA A 542 -31.10 9.36 -3.02
CA ALA A 542 -30.66 9.02 -4.38
C ALA A 542 -30.12 10.21 -5.19
N ASN A 543 -30.55 11.42 -4.85
CA ASN A 543 -30.21 12.67 -5.55
C ASN A 543 -29.27 13.57 -4.72
N ASP A 544 -28.81 13.10 -3.57
CA ASP A 544 -27.90 13.87 -2.72
C ASP A 544 -26.51 13.96 -3.35
N ASN A 545 -25.73 14.97 -2.93
CA ASN A 545 -24.36 15.14 -3.39
C ASN A 545 -23.40 14.30 -2.53
N VAL A 546 -22.62 13.42 -3.16
CA VAL A 546 -21.63 12.56 -2.47
C VAL A 546 -20.50 13.35 -1.79
N ASP A 547 -20.22 14.58 -2.22
CA ASP A 547 -19.18 15.44 -1.66
C ASP A 547 -19.39 15.74 -0.17
N GLN A 548 -20.63 15.60 0.34
CA GLN A 548 -20.89 15.70 1.78
C GLN A 548 -20.19 14.60 2.61
N LEU A 549 -19.79 13.50 1.98
CA LEU A 549 -19.02 12.43 2.60
C LEU A 549 -17.49 12.63 2.46
N PHE A 550 -17.05 13.63 1.69
CA PHE A 550 -15.65 13.85 1.34
C PHE A 550 -15.06 15.13 1.95
N LYS A 551 -15.81 16.24 1.85
CA LYS A 551 -15.38 17.58 2.26
C LYS A 551 -15.13 17.68 3.76
N ASN A 552 -14.58 18.83 4.18
CA ASN A 552 -14.22 19.11 5.58
C ASN A 552 -13.22 18.09 6.14
N GLU A 553 -12.26 17.68 5.30
CA GLU A 553 -11.22 16.71 5.65
C GLU A 553 -11.73 15.30 6.04
N ARG A 554 -13.01 14.98 5.77
CA ARG A 554 -13.58 13.66 6.07
C ARG A 554 -12.91 12.57 5.23
N ALA A 555 -12.73 12.82 3.93
CA ALA A 555 -11.95 11.94 3.05
C ALA A 555 -10.49 12.42 2.94
N THR A 556 -9.60 11.45 2.78
CA THR A 556 -8.18 11.69 2.51
C THR A 556 -7.86 11.62 1.02
N VAL A 557 -6.77 12.25 0.60
CA VAL A 557 -6.22 12.15 -0.75
C VAL A 557 -4.70 12.10 -0.66
N SER A 558 -4.07 11.17 -1.38
CA SER A 558 -2.71 10.74 -1.07
C SER A 558 -1.68 11.29 -2.06
N LEU A 559 -0.75 12.11 -1.56
CA LEU A 559 0.48 12.46 -2.28
C LEU A 559 1.57 11.45 -1.96
N GLY A 560 1.88 10.60 -2.93
CA GLY A 560 2.83 9.52 -2.82
C GLY A 560 4.27 9.90 -3.16
N TYR A 561 5.23 9.16 -2.61
CA TYR A 561 6.64 9.20 -3.01
C TYR A 561 7.29 7.79 -2.94
N ILE A 562 8.45 7.65 -3.58
CA ILE A 562 9.28 6.43 -3.62
C ILE A 562 10.77 6.81 -3.78
N GLY A 563 11.67 5.90 -3.41
CA GLY A 563 13.09 5.95 -3.80
C GLY A 563 13.92 6.97 -3.05
N LEU A 564 13.67 7.17 -1.74
CA LEU A 564 14.50 8.12 -0.97
C LEU A 564 15.95 7.68 -0.89
N ALA A 565 16.23 6.37 -0.92
CA ALA A 565 17.59 5.88 -0.84
C ALA A 565 18.41 6.26 -2.06
N GLU A 566 17.85 6.02 -3.24
CA GLU A 566 18.42 6.35 -4.54
C GLU A 566 18.47 7.88 -4.74
N THR A 567 17.43 8.60 -4.31
CA THR A 567 17.43 10.08 -4.33
C THR A 567 18.60 10.66 -3.54
N THR A 568 18.85 10.11 -2.34
CA THR A 568 19.91 10.60 -1.45
C THR A 568 21.30 10.22 -1.98
N ALA A 569 21.42 9.05 -2.61
CA ALA A 569 22.66 8.58 -3.21
C ALA A 569 23.22 9.52 -4.29
N VAL A 570 22.35 10.27 -5.01
CA VAL A 570 22.80 11.28 -5.99
C VAL A 570 23.66 12.39 -5.36
N PHE A 571 23.41 12.74 -4.08
CA PHE A 571 24.11 13.85 -3.41
C PHE A 571 25.21 13.36 -2.45
N TYR A 572 25.06 12.18 -1.88
CA TYR A 572 25.93 11.65 -0.82
C TYR A 572 26.72 10.40 -1.26
N GLY A 573 26.52 9.93 -2.50
CA GLY A 573 27.13 8.71 -3.04
C GLY A 573 26.46 7.42 -2.54
N LYS A 574 26.63 6.32 -3.28
CA LYS A 574 25.94 5.03 -3.02
C LYS A 574 26.11 4.46 -1.59
N ASN A 575 27.23 4.77 -0.93
CA ASN A 575 27.59 4.23 0.39
C ASN A 575 27.08 5.09 1.56
N TRP A 576 26.26 6.11 1.28
CA TRP A 576 25.65 6.94 2.32
C TRP A 576 24.80 6.10 3.29
N ILE A 577 24.25 4.97 2.81
CA ILE A 577 23.63 3.91 3.60
C ILE A 577 24.38 2.60 3.33
N ARG A 578 24.65 1.82 4.38
CA ARG A 578 25.53 0.62 4.34
C ARG A 578 25.12 -0.38 5.41
N ASP A 579 25.75 -1.54 5.48
CA ASP A 579 25.49 -2.49 6.58
C ASP A 579 25.77 -1.81 7.93
N HIS A 580 24.84 -1.99 8.87
CA HIS A 580 24.92 -1.46 10.23
C HIS A 580 25.18 0.06 10.35
N GLY A 581 24.81 0.87 9.35
CA GLY A 581 24.94 2.31 9.50
C GLY A 581 24.57 3.16 8.27
N TRP A 582 24.46 4.46 8.51
CA TRP A 582 24.17 5.47 7.50
C TRP A 582 24.88 6.79 7.84
N ASP A 583 24.99 7.66 6.83
CA ASP A 583 25.40 9.06 6.98
C ASP A 583 24.26 9.86 7.61
N PRO A 584 24.47 10.48 8.79
CA PRO A 584 23.47 11.33 9.43
C PRO A 584 22.98 12.49 8.54
N GLU A 585 23.86 13.11 7.75
CA GLU A 585 23.48 14.22 6.85
C GLU A 585 22.62 13.71 5.69
N GLY A 586 22.91 12.51 5.18
CA GLY A 586 22.08 11.84 4.18
C GLY A 586 20.68 11.54 4.72
N LYS A 587 20.58 11.00 5.95
CA LYS A 587 19.28 10.77 6.61
C LYS A 587 18.53 12.07 6.83
N GLU A 588 19.20 13.15 7.25
CA GLU A 588 18.57 14.45 7.44
C GLU A 588 18.04 15.02 6.11
N PHE A 589 18.79 14.89 5.03
CA PHE A 589 18.34 15.29 3.70
C PHE A 589 17.11 14.48 3.25
N ALA A 590 17.12 13.15 3.40
CA ALA A 590 15.97 12.31 3.11
C ALA A 590 14.71 12.71 3.92
N LEU A 591 14.89 13.01 5.21
CA LEU A 591 13.81 13.51 6.07
C LEU A 591 13.30 14.88 5.63
N SER A 592 14.18 15.78 5.18
CA SER A 592 13.80 17.12 4.71
C SER A 592 12.86 17.06 3.51
N ILE A 593 13.02 16.08 2.62
CA ILE A 593 12.14 15.84 1.48
C ILE A 593 10.74 15.49 1.97
N VAL A 594 10.60 14.51 2.86
CA VAL A 594 9.29 14.09 3.39
C VAL A 594 8.62 15.19 4.21
N LYS A 595 9.40 15.95 4.99
CA LYS A 595 8.91 17.15 5.70
C LYS A 595 8.32 18.17 4.75
N ARG A 596 9.01 18.46 3.63
CA ARG A 596 8.53 19.43 2.64
C ARG A 596 7.22 18.96 1.99
N ILE A 597 7.11 17.68 1.63
CA ILE A 597 5.84 17.10 1.11
C ILE A 597 4.73 17.27 2.17
N ASN A 598 5.02 17.00 3.45
CA ASN A 598 4.05 17.13 4.53
C ASN A 598 3.56 18.57 4.71
N GLU A 599 4.45 19.55 4.62
CA GLU A 599 4.11 20.98 4.67
C GLU A 599 3.19 21.39 3.53
N LEU A 600 3.49 20.95 2.30
CA LEU A 600 2.67 21.20 1.12
C LEU A 600 1.27 20.60 1.28
N CYS A 601 1.17 19.33 1.69
CA CYS A 601 -0.13 18.70 1.98
C CYS A 601 -0.94 19.50 3.01
N LYS A 602 -0.33 19.95 4.11
CA LYS A 602 -1.01 20.79 5.12
C LYS A 602 -1.50 22.11 4.54
N GLN A 603 -0.72 22.75 3.67
CA GLN A 603 -1.09 24.00 3.01
C GLN A 603 -2.30 23.79 2.09
N TRP A 604 -2.28 22.74 1.28
CA TRP A 604 -3.38 22.39 0.37
C TRP A 604 -4.65 22.00 1.14
N SER A 605 -4.53 21.20 2.20
CA SER A 605 -5.69 20.84 3.03
C SER A 605 -6.39 22.06 3.60
N LYS A 606 -5.61 23.00 4.15
CA LYS A 606 -6.13 24.26 4.68
C LYS A 606 -6.78 25.13 3.60
N ALA A 607 -6.22 25.15 2.40
CA ALA A 607 -6.71 25.97 1.30
C ALA A 607 -8.02 25.42 0.68
N GLU A 608 -8.19 24.09 0.67
CA GLU A 608 -9.20 23.44 -0.17
C GLU A 608 -10.24 22.63 0.60
N GLY A 609 -10.03 22.36 1.90
CA GLY A 609 -10.98 21.65 2.75
C GLY A 609 -11.05 20.14 2.52
N TYR A 610 -10.04 19.55 1.87
CA TYR A 610 -9.86 18.09 1.73
C TYR A 610 -8.56 17.67 2.40
N HIS A 611 -8.49 16.46 2.96
CA HIS A 611 -7.31 16.05 3.71
C HIS A 611 -6.22 15.47 2.79
N TYR A 612 -5.33 16.31 2.30
CA TYR A 612 -4.11 15.88 1.63
C TYR A 612 -3.15 15.25 2.65
N SER A 613 -2.68 14.04 2.37
CA SER A 613 -1.77 13.33 3.25
C SER A 613 -0.61 12.69 2.48
N VAL A 614 0.54 12.63 3.13
CA VAL A 614 1.75 12.07 2.55
C VAL A 614 1.70 10.55 2.64
N TYR A 615 1.89 9.87 1.52
CA TYR A 615 1.70 8.44 1.38
C TYR A 615 2.98 7.74 0.94
N SER A 616 3.54 6.92 1.82
CA SER A 616 4.64 6.02 1.47
C SER A 616 4.07 4.95 0.54
N THR A 617 4.28 5.07 -0.76
CA THR A 617 3.55 4.31 -1.79
C THR A 617 4.00 2.85 -1.81
N PRO A 618 3.15 1.81 -1.72
CA PRO A 618 3.55 0.38 -1.74
C PRO A 618 4.40 -0.02 -2.93
N ALA A 619 4.15 0.64 -4.06
CA ALA A 619 4.94 0.61 -5.27
C ALA A 619 5.22 -0.79 -5.84
N GLU A 620 4.21 -1.67 -5.85
CA GLU A 620 4.34 -3.05 -6.34
C GLU A 620 4.93 -3.09 -7.75
N SER A 621 4.25 -2.49 -8.73
CA SER A 621 4.74 -2.32 -10.11
C SER A 621 5.45 -0.99 -10.35
N LEU A 622 5.19 0.01 -9.51
CA LEU A 622 5.76 1.34 -9.69
C LEU A 622 7.27 1.38 -9.46
N THR A 623 7.79 0.49 -8.58
CA THR A 623 9.22 0.35 -8.34
C THR A 623 10.00 0.02 -9.62
N ASP A 624 9.49 -0.92 -10.41
CA ASP A 624 10.02 -1.30 -11.73
C ASP A 624 9.83 -0.17 -12.74
N ARG A 625 8.58 0.30 -12.88
CA ARG A 625 8.21 1.26 -13.92
C ARG A 625 9.07 2.52 -13.88
N PHE A 626 9.23 3.14 -12.71
CA PHE A 626 10.02 4.36 -12.60
C PHE A 626 11.49 4.10 -12.85
N ASN A 627 12.08 3.08 -12.22
CA ASN A 627 13.48 2.73 -12.41
C ASN A 627 13.77 2.44 -13.90
N ARG A 628 12.96 1.61 -14.56
CA ARG A 628 13.12 1.28 -15.97
C ARG A 628 13.05 2.52 -16.86
N MET A 629 12.07 3.40 -16.66
CA MET A 629 11.97 4.66 -17.42
C MET A 629 13.12 5.63 -17.14
N ASP A 630 13.67 5.62 -15.92
CA ASP A 630 14.87 6.39 -15.56
C ASP A 630 16.11 5.82 -16.23
N ARG A 631 16.32 4.51 -16.16
CA ARG A 631 17.43 3.80 -16.78
C ARG A 631 17.42 3.89 -18.30
N GLU A 632 16.26 3.79 -18.94
CA GLU A 632 16.11 4.01 -20.39
C GLU A 632 16.51 5.44 -20.81
N LYS A 633 16.29 6.44 -19.95
CA LYS A 633 16.56 7.85 -20.28
C LYS A 633 17.96 8.33 -19.88
N PHE A 634 18.50 7.83 -18.78
CA PHE A 634 19.76 8.30 -18.19
C PHE A 634 20.86 7.24 -18.10
N GLY A 635 20.58 6.01 -18.52
CA GLY A 635 21.50 4.89 -18.40
C GLY A 635 21.62 4.36 -16.97
N ARG A 636 22.68 3.58 -16.73
CA ARG A 636 23.03 3.07 -15.40
C ARG A 636 23.74 4.15 -14.58
N ILE A 637 23.14 4.50 -13.45
CA ILE A 637 23.69 5.41 -12.44
C ILE A 637 23.93 4.59 -11.18
N GLU A 638 25.17 4.60 -10.70
CA GLU A 638 25.61 3.83 -9.54
C GLU A 638 24.85 4.23 -8.26
N GLY A 639 24.27 3.24 -7.56
CA GLY A 639 23.43 3.44 -6.37
C GLY A 639 22.05 4.03 -6.63
N VAL A 640 21.60 4.07 -7.90
CA VAL A 640 20.32 4.68 -8.29
C VAL A 640 19.57 3.81 -9.30
N THR A 641 20.14 3.60 -10.50
CA THR A 641 19.52 2.81 -11.60
C THR A 641 20.40 1.64 -12.05
N ASP A 642 21.40 1.28 -11.25
CA ASP A 642 22.27 0.11 -11.46
C ASP A 642 21.60 -1.22 -11.09
N HIS A 643 20.55 -1.18 -10.26
CA HIS A 643 19.56 -2.23 -10.04
C HIS A 643 18.24 -1.94 -10.78
N ASP A 644 17.38 -2.95 -10.93
CA ASP A 644 16.17 -2.94 -11.79
C ASP A 644 14.89 -2.45 -11.08
N PHE A 645 15.02 -1.81 -9.92
CA PHE A 645 13.91 -1.36 -9.09
C PHE A 645 14.26 -0.12 -8.26
N TYR A 646 13.30 0.53 -7.62
CA TYR A 646 13.54 1.57 -6.62
C TYR A 646 13.09 1.13 -5.22
N THR A 647 13.88 1.47 -4.21
CA THR A 647 13.56 1.18 -2.81
C THR A 647 12.24 1.83 -2.42
N ASN A 648 11.43 1.06 -1.69
CA ASN A 648 10.07 1.44 -1.36
C ASN A 648 10.06 2.64 -0.39
N SER A 649 9.61 3.81 -0.84
CA SER A 649 9.43 5.01 0.01
C SER A 649 10.68 5.37 0.84
N PHE A 650 10.62 5.17 2.17
CA PHE A 650 11.68 5.48 3.13
C PHE A 650 12.48 4.26 3.61
N HIS A 651 12.19 3.07 3.08
CA HIS A 651 12.76 1.82 3.59
C HIS A 651 14.28 1.78 3.44
N TYR A 652 14.91 1.07 4.37
CA TYR A 652 16.29 0.66 4.23
C TYR A 652 16.44 -0.22 2.98
N PRO A 653 17.50 -0.04 2.16
CA PRO A 653 17.73 -0.86 0.98
C PRO A 653 17.79 -2.35 1.32
N VAL A 654 17.15 -3.17 0.47
CA VAL A 654 16.86 -4.58 0.77
C VAL A 654 18.07 -5.50 0.68
N TRP A 655 19.10 -5.08 -0.05
CA TRP A 655 20.36 -5.81 -0.23
C TRP A 655 21.38 -5.50 0.88
N LEU A 656 21.04 -4.63 1.83
CA LEU A 656 21.86 -4.33 3.00
C LEU A 656 21.33 -5.09 4.20
N GLN A 657 22.22 -5.41 5.13
CA GLN A 657 21.95 -6.34 6.23
C GLN A 657 21.97 -5.67 7.61
N PRO A 658 21.09 -4.69 7.89
CA PRO A 658 20.95 -4.15 9.24
C PRO A 658 20.34 -5.21 10.17
N THR A 659 20.57 -5.08 11.48
CA THR A 659 19.73 -5.78 12.47
C THR A 659 18.29 -5.23 12.42
N PRO A 660 17.27 -5.98 12.90
CA PRO A 660 15.90 -5.46 12.96
C PRO A 660 15.82 -4.13 13.71
N MET A 661 16.57 -4.01 14.81
CA MET A 661 16.59 -2.82 15.67
C MET A 661 17.21 -1.61 14.95
N GLU A 662 18.31 -1.80 14.22
CA GLU A 662 18.96 -0.73 13.44
C GLU A 662 18.05 -0.25 12.31
N LYS A 663 17.44 -1.18 11.57
CA LYS A 663 16.49 -0.84 10.50
C LYS A 663 15.32 -0.02 11.02
N LEU A 664 14.68 -0.48 12.09
CA LEU A 664 13.55 0.24 12.69
C LEU A 664 13.98 1.59 13.27
N SER A 665 15.17 1.69 13.87
CA SER A 665 15.72 2.96 14.36
C SER A 665 16.00 3.97 13.25
N TYR A 666 16.46 3.51 12.08
CA TYR A 666 16.59 4.36 10.91
C TYR A 666 15.23 4.87 10.45
N GLU A 667 14.25 3.97 10.33
CA GLU A 667 12.96 4.26 9.68
C GLU A 667 11.92 4.97 10.57
N LYS A 668 12.07 4.96 11.89
CA LYS A 668 11.03 5.41 12.84
C LYS A 668 10.53 6.85 12.65
N ASP A 669 11.36 7.74 12.11
CA ASP A 669 11.07 9.18 12.06
C ASP A 669 10.17 9.55 10.86
N PHE A 670 10.23 8.77 9.77
CA PHE A 670 9.51 9.09 8.53
C PHE A 670 7.98 9.02 8.67
N PRO A 671 7.38 8.01 9.34
CA PRO A 671 5.93 7.92 9.52
C PRO A 671 5.26 9.16 10.13
N TYR A 672 5.97 9.92 10.98
CA TYR A 672 5.44 11.14 11.59
C TYR A 672 5.21 12.28 10.57
N TYR A 673 5.89 12.23 9.42
CA TYR A 673 5.68 13.15 8.30
C TYR A 673 4.89 12.48 7.16
N ALA A 674 4.98 11.14 7.05
CA ALA A 674 4.29 10.32 6.07
C ALA A 674 3.02 9.64 6.61
N SER A 675 2.25 10.35 7.45
CA SER A 675 1.15 9.77 8.24
C SER A 675 -0.07 9.34 7.43
N GLY A 676 -0.17 9.69 6.14
CA GLY A 676 -1.22 9.23 5.22
C GLY A 676 -1.09 7.77 4.82
N GLY A 677 0.11 7.21 4.96
CA GLY A 677 0.32 5.77 4.90
C GLY A 677 1.79 5.38 4.96
N PHE A 678 2.08 4.36 5.76
CA PHE A 678 3.42 3.88 6.07
C PHE A 678 3.32 2.45 6.61
N ILE A 679 4.41 1.72 6.56
CA ILE A 679 4.60 0.43 7.23
C ILE A 679 6.10 0.16 7.30
N ASN A 680 6.54 -0.53 8.33
CA ASN A 680 7.92 -1.01 8.46
C ASN A 680 7.94 -2.53 8.26
N TYR A 681 9.04 -3.05 7.71
CA TYR A 681 9.26 -4.50 7.55
C TYR A 681 10.60 -4.90 8.09
N CYS A 682 10.68 -6.13 8.57
CA CYS A 682 11.94 -6.82 8.84
C CYS A 682 11.90 -8.21 8.21
N GLU A 683 13.04 -8.62 7.66
CA GLU A 683 13.28 -9.94 7.07
C GLU A 683 13.92 -10.83 8.12
N TYR A 684 13.27 -11.95 8.42
CA TYR A 684 13.68 -12.88 9.46
C TYR A 684 14.02 -14.26 8.85
N PRO A 685 14.87 -15.05 9.51
CA PRO A 685 14.93 -16.50 9.27
C PRO A 685 13.63 -17.16 9.75
N CYS A 686 13.54 -18.49 9.68
CA CYS A 686 12.45 -19.25 10.28
C CYS A 686 12.41 -19.00 11.79
N LEU A 687 11.31 -18.42 12.28
CA LEU A 687 11.13 -18.09 13.70
C LEU A 687 10.14 -19.01 14.44
N GLN A 688 9.70 -20.11 13.82
CA GLN A 688 8.68 -20.99 14.40
C GLN A 688 9.12 -21.61 15.73
N ASP A 689 10.41 -21.95 15.86
CA ASP A 689 11.01 -22.50 17.09
C ASP A 689 11.49 -21.40 18.05
N ASN A 690 11.47 -20.13 17.64
CA ASN A 690 11.89 -18.99 18.46
C ASN A 690 10.96 -17.76 18.32
N PRO A 691 9.66 -17.90 18.65
CA PRO A 691 8.72 -16.77 18.59
C PRO A 691 9.08 -15.63 19.57
N LYS A 692 9.89 -15.91 20.60
CA LYS A 692 10.39 -14.89 21.53
C LYS A 692 11.32 -13.86 20.88
N ALA A 693 12.08 -14.25 19.85
CA ALA A 693 12.86 -13.28 19.09
C ALA A 693 11.95 -12.27 18.36
N LEU A 694 10.85 -12.76 17.76
CA LEU A 694 9.87 -11.88 17.12
C LEU A 694 9.20 -10.95 18.14
N GLU A 695 8.84 -11.48 19.31
CA GLU A 695 8.29 -10.70 20.42
C GLU A 695 9.22 -9.55 20.82
N ALA A 696 10.51 -9.83 20.99
CA ALA A 696 11.49 -8.81 21.35
C ALA A 696 11.57 -7.68 20.31
N VAL A 697 11.40 -7.99 19.02
CA VAL A 697 11.34 -6.96 17.97
C VAL A 697 10.03 -6.18 18.01
N TRP A 698 8.89 -6.83 18.26
CA TRP A 698 7.62 -6.13 18.46
C TRP A 698 7.68 -5.17 19.64
N ASP A 699 8.22 -5.61 20.77
CA ASP A 699 8.36 -4.79 21.98
C ASP A 699 9.33 -3.63 21.74
N TYR A 700 10.46 -3.89 21.06
CA TYR A 700 11.39 -2.83 20.68
C TYR A 700 10.73 -1.79 19.76
N ALA A 701 10.02 -2.24 18.72
CA ALA A 701 9.33 -1.39 17.77
C ALA A 701 8.30 -0.48 18.46
N TYR A 702 7.51 -1.05 19.38
CA TYR A 702 6.55 -0.31 20.19
C TYR A 702 7.25 0.80 20.99
N ASN A 703 8.32 0.45 21.71
CA ASN A 703 9.04 1.35 22.60
C ASN A 703 9.73 2.52 21.88
N ILE A 704 10.24 2.31 20.66
CA ILE A 704 10.93 3.38 19.91
C ILE A 704 9.99 4.27 19.11
N GLY A 705 8.69 3.95 19.07
CA GLY A 705 7.67 4.77 18.42
C GLY A 705 7.27 4.33 17.00
N ILE A 706 7.49 3.07 16.62
CA ILE A 706 6.98 2.52 15.35
C ILE A 706 5.46 2.37 15.45
N GLY A 707 4.73 2.80 14.43
CA GLY A 707 3.27 2.69 14.39
C GLY A 707 2.75 1.38 13.80
N TYR A 708 3.37 0.87 12.73
CA TYR A 708 2.89 -0.27 11.97
C TYR A 708 4.05 -1.14 11.45
N LEU A 709 4.07 -2.41 11.83
CA LEU A 709 5.15 -3.35 11.52
C LEU A 709 4.59 -4.63 10.89
N GLY A 710 5.17 -5.07 9.78
CA GLY A 710 4.94 -6.38 9.20
C GLY A 710 6.13 -7.31 9.36
N THR A 711 5.82 -8.61 9.41
CA THR A 711 6.82 -9.69 9.56
C THR A 711 7.01 -10.40 8.23
N ASN A 712 8.26 -10.56 7.81
CA ASN A 712 8.64 -11.41 6.69
C ASN A 712 9.49 -12.58 7.18
N THR A 713 8.96 -13.80 7.06
CA THR A 713 9.64 -15.04 7.44
C THR A 713 9.43 -16.07 6.33
N PRO A 714 10.39 -16.97 6.07
CA PRO A 714 10.23 -18.08 5.15
C PRO A 714 9.09 -19.00 5.60
N ILE A 715 8.11 -19.21 4.72
CA ILE A 715 6.91 -20.04 4.98
C ILE A 715 6.50 -20.87 3.76
N ASP A 716 7.41 -21.05 2.80
CA ASP A 716 7.10 -21.80 1.59
C ASP A 716 7.14 -23.30 1.88
N HIS A 717 6.36 -24.08 1.13
CA HIS A 717 6.26 -25.53 1.30
C HIS A 717 6.29 -26.25 -0.05
N CYS A 718 7.16 -27.26 -0.19
CA CYS A 718 7.18 -28.18 -1.31
C CYS A 718 6.42 -29.47 -0.96
N PHE A 719 5.34 -29.76 -1.68
CA PHE A 719 4.54 -30.98 -1.47
C PHE A 719 5.13 -32.22 -2.15
N VAL A 720 6.25 -32.09 -2.88
CA VAL A 720 6.96 -33.22 -3.51
C VAL A 720 7.96 -33.85 -2.55
N CYS A 721 8.82 -33.04 -1.93
CA CYS A 721 9.87 -33.52 -1.03
C CYS A 721 9.62 -33.20 0.45
N GLY A 722 8.63 -32.36 0.78
CA GLY A 722 8.34 -31.93 2.15
C GLY A 722 9.19 -30.77 2.67
N PHE A 723 10.00 -30.12 1.82
CA PHE A 723 10.79 -28.95 2.22
C PHE A 723 9.90 -27.80 2.70
N GLN A 724 10.22 -27.22 3.85
CA GLN A 724 9.57 -26.05 4.42
C GLN A 724 10.62 -24.96 4.67
N GLY A 725 10.41 -23.76 4.16
CA GLY A 725 11.40 -22.68 4.29
C GLY A 725 11.37 -21.69 3.15
N ASP A 726 12.53 -21.17 2.78
CA ASP A 726 12.70 -20.17 1.72
C ASP A 726 12.98 -20.86 0.40
N PHE A 727 12.11 -20.67 -0.60
CA PHE A 727 12.40 -21.13 -1.95
C PHE A 727 13.48 -20.27 -2.61
N GLU A 728 14.34 -20.90 -3.41
CA GLU A 728 15.41 -20.22 -4.15
C GLU A 728 14.79 -19.40 -5.31
N PRO A 729 15.13 -18.11 -5.46
CA PRO A 729 14.70 -17.33 -6.61
C PRO A 729 15.31 -17.87 -7.91
N THR A 730 14.55 -17.78 -9.00
CA THR A 730 14.99 -18.02 -10.38
C THR A 730 14.81 -16.74 -11.20
N GLU A 731 15.14 -16.74 -12.50
CA GLU A 731 14.95 -15.57 -13.36
C GLU A 731 13.48 -15.10 -13.44
N GLU A 732 12.52 -16.04 -13.39
CA GLU A 732 11.09 -15.74 -13.57
C GLU A 732 10.20 -16.20 -12.39
N GLY A 733 10.78 -16.63 -11.26
CA GLY A 733 10.00 -17.15 -10.14
C GLY A 733 10.81 -17.79 -9.02
N PHE A 734 10.33 -18.91 -8.48
CA PHE A 734 10.94 -19.58 -7.33
C PHE A 734 10.92 -21.10 -7.51
N LYS A 735 11.94 -21.80 -7.00
CA LYS A 735 12.03 -23.26 -7.01
C LYS A 735 12.42 -23.80 -5.64
N CYS A 736 12.01 -25.03 -5.35
CA CYS A 736 12.43 -25.72 -4.13
C CYS A 736 13.96 -25.94 -4.16
N PRO A 737 14.71 -25.53 -3.13
CA PRO A 737 16.17 -25.67 -3.10
C PRO A 737 16.62 -27.14 -2.94
N GLU A 738 15.74 -28.02 -2.45
CA GLU A 738 16.04 -29.44 -2.29
C GLU A 738 15.85 -30.23 -3.60
N CYS A 739 14.69 -30.10 -4.25
CA CYS A 739 14.32 -30.96 -5.39
C CYS A 739 14.11 -30.21 -6.71
N GLY A 740 14.27 -28.89 -6.73
CA GLY A 740 14.06 -28.05 -7.92
C GLY A 740 12.59 -27.86 -8.32
N ASN A 741 11.63 -28.37 -7.53
CA ASN A 741 10.21 -28.24 -7.87
C ASN A 741 9.75 -26.77 -7.91
N SER A 742 9.24 -26.37 -9.07
CA SER A 742 8.58 -25.08 -9.32
C SER A 742 7.14 -25.27 -9.83
N ASN A 743 6.56 -26.47 -9.72
CA ASN A 743 5.19 -26.70 -10.16
C ASN A 743 4.20 -26.04 -9.19
N PRO A 744 3.37 -25.08 -9.64
CA PRO A 744 2.43 -24.32 -8.80
C PRO A 744 1.37 -25.18 -8.10
N ASP A 745 1.06 -26.37 -8.62
CA ASP A 745 0.11 -27.32 -8.02
C ASP A 745 0.75 -28.20 -6.94
N LYS A 746 2.09 -28.18 -6.84
CA LYS A 746 2.89 -29.03 -5.95
C LYS A 746 3.76 -28.23 -4.99
N CYS A 747 3.52 -26.93 -4.86
CA CYS A 747 4.10 -26.10 -3.82
C CYS A 747 3.14 -25.00 -3.36
N ASN A 748 3.42 -24.46 -2.18
CA ASN A 748 2.87 -23.21 -1.71
C ASN A 748 4.03 -22.25 -1.47
N VAL A 749 4.28 -21.35 -2.42
CA VAL A 749 5.29 -20.29 -2.27
C VAL A 749 4.55 -19.00 -2.01
N THR A 750 4.76 -18.39 -0.85
CA THR A 750 4.08 -17.17 -0.42
C THR A 750 5.11 -16.13 -0.03
N LYS A 751 5.16 -15.03 -0.80
CA LYS A 751 6.07 -13.92 -0.55
C LYS A 751 5.29 -12.64 -0.27
N ARG A 752 5.83 -11.75 0.55
CA ARG A 752 5.24 -10.40 0.70
C ARG A 752 5.63 -9.52 -0.48
N THR A 753 4.70 -9.28 -1.41
CA THR A 753 4.92 -8.43 -2.59
C THR A 753 5.21 -6.99 -2.16
N CYS A 754 4.31 -6.43 -1.36
CA CYS A 754 4.44 -5.07 -0.86
C CYS A 754 3.76 -4.97 0.51
N GLY A 755 2.51 -4.49 0.53
CA GLY A 755 1.64 -4.45 1.70
C GLY A 755 0.95 -5.77 2.04
N TYR A 756 0.87 -6.68 1.08
CA TYR A 756 0.12 -7.93 1.17
C TYR A 756 0.94 -9.11 0.62
N LEU A 757 0.42 -10.34 0.77
CA LEU A 757 1.09 -11.57 0.35
C LEU A 757 0.72 -11.94 -1.10
N GLY A 758 1.64 -12.55 -1.84
CA GLY A 758 1.40 -13.06 -3.19
C GLY A 758 1.96 -14.47 -3.34
N SER A 759 1.49 -15.19 -4.36
CA SER A 759 1.94 -16.54 -4.70
C SER A 759 2.76 -16.54 -5.99
N PRO A 760 4.05 -16.15 -5.98
CA PRO A 760 4.82 -15.87 -7.19
C PRO A 760 4.96 -17.05 -8.16
N VAL A 761 4.97 -18.29 -7.65
CA VAL A 761 5.03 -19.48 -8.52
C VAL A 761 3.71 -19.73 -9.24
N GLN A 762 2.58 -19.42 -8.60
CA GLN A 762 1.26 -19.53 -9.22
C GLN A 762 1.02 -18.37 -10.18
N ARG A 763 1.54 -17.20 -9.84
CA ARG A 763 1.35 -15.98 -10.61
C ARG A 763 2.61 -15.11 -10.54
N PRO A 764 3.40 -15.07 -11.62
CA PRO A 764 4.64 -14.31 -11.66
C PRO A 764 4.42 -12.84 -11.31
N MET A 765 5.43 -12.26 -10.65
CA MET A 765 5.46 -10.84 -10.34
C MET A 765 6.10 -10.05 -11.47
N VAL A 766 5.86 -8.73 -11.48
CA VAL A 766 6.62 -7.81 -12.32
C VAL A 766 8.12 -7.87 -12.00
N HIS A 767 8.96 -7.78 -13.04
CA HIS A 767 10.41 -7.99 -12.98
C HIS A 767 11.09 -7.27 -11.81
N GLY A 768 11.01 -5.93 -11.75
CA GLY A 768 11.66 -5.19 -10.66
C GLY A 768 11.16 -5.56 -9.25
N ARG A 769 9.92 -6.05 -9.10
CA ARG A 769 9.44 -6.55 -7.79
C ARG A 769 10.03 -7.91 -7.46
N HIS A 770 10.12 -8.79 -8.45
CA HIS A 770 10.78 -10.08 -8.30
C HIS A 770 12.25 -9.88 -7.91
N GLU A 771 12.96 -9.01 -8.61
CA GLU A 771 14.33 -8.61 -8.28
C GLU A 771 14.44 -8.05 -6.87
N GLU A 772 13.55 -7.14 -6.47
CA GLU A 772 13.55 -6.59 -5.11
C GLU A 772 13.41 -7.68 -4.04
N ILE A 773 12.50 -8.64 -4.23
CA ILE A 773 12.31 -9.75 -3.28
C ILE A 773 13.52 -10.68 -3.26
N ALA A 774 14.08 -10.99 -4.43
CA ALA A 774 15.25 -11.86 -4.56
C ALA A 774 16.50 -11.25 -3.88
N HIS A 775 16.56 -9.94 -3.74
CA HIS A 775 17.65 -9.22 -3.05
C HIS A 775 17.43 -9.00 -1.55
N ARG A 776 16.29 -9.42 -0.97
CA ARG A 776 16.02 -9.26 0.47
C ARG A 776 16.90 -10.19 1.31
N VAL A 777 17.87 -9.61 2.01
CA VAL A 777 18.70 -10.34 2.97
C VAL A 777 18.05 -10.44 4.35
N LYS A 778 18.32 -11.50 5.12
CA LYS A 778 17.78 -11.56 6.50
C LYS A 778 18.53 -10.61 7.43
N HIS A 779 17.79 -9.98 8.34
CA HIS A 779 18.34 -9.06 9.33
C HIS A 779 18.96 -9.76 10.55
N MET A 780 18.88 -11.08 10.63
CA MET A 780 19.50 -11.88 11.69
C MET A 780 19.81 -13.28 11.17
N SER A 781 20.84 -13.92 11.73
CA SER A 781 21.23 -15.29 11.37
C SER A 781 20.19 -16.30 11.84
N GLY A 782 20.00 -17.36 11.08
CA GLY A 782 19.16 -18.48 11.48
C GLY A 782 18.84 -19.43 10.33
N GLU A 783 18.08 -20.47 10.67
CA GLU A 783 17.60 -21.45 9.69
C GLU A 783 16.63 -20.78 8.72
N THR A 784 16.84 -20.97 7.42
CA THR A 784 15.94 -20.48 6.37
C THR A 784 15.08 -21.58 5.76
N GLY A 785 15.37 -22.86 6.05
CA GLY A 785 14.49 -23.95 5.72
C GLY A 785 14.98 -25.31 6.22
N ARG A 786 14.08 -26.29 6.17
CA ARG A 786 14.34 -27.68 6.57
C ARG A 786 13.54 -28.68 5.74
N VAL A 787 14.03 -29.91 5.66
CA VAL A 787 13.30 -31.06 5.11
C VAL A 787 13.63 -32.33 5.89
N THR A 788 12.64 -33.17 6.16
CA THR A 788 12.85 -34.52 6.69
C THR A 788 12.92 -35.50 5.52
N LEU A 789 14.06 -36.18 5.37
CA LEU A 789 14.32 -37.13 4.29
C LEU A 789 13.64 -38.48 4.56
N GLY A 790 13.53 -39.31 3.51
CA GLY A 790 12.86 -40.62 3.60
C GLY A 790 13.52 -41.62 4.56
N ASP A 791 14.77 -41.38 4.97
CA ASP A 791 15.49 -42.16 5.99
C ASP A 791 15.28 -41.64 7.43
N GLY A 792 14.48 -40.58 7.61
CA GLY A 792 14.19 -39.95 8.89
C GLY A 792 15.21 -38.89 9.34
N THR A 793 16.28 -38.67 8.57
CA THR A 793 17.24 -37.57 8.87
C THR A 793 16.66 -36.22 8.45
N THR A 794 17.11 -35.14 9.08
CA THR A 794 16.70 -33.77 8.72
C THR A 794 17.88 -33.04 8.08
N ARG A 795 17.60 -32.36 6.96
CA ARG A 795 18.53 -31.43 6.32
C ARG A 795 18.02 -30.01 6.54
N GLU A 796 18.93 -29.09 6.85
CA GLU A 796 18.63 -27.70 7.18
C GLU A 796 19.43 -26.76 6.28
N TRP A 797 18.87 -25.58 6.03
CA TRP A 797 19.47 -24.47 5.29
C TRP A 797 19.60 -23.29 6.23
N PHE A 798 20.71 -22.58 6.16
CA PHE A 798 20.99 -21.41 6.98
C PHE A 798 21.44 -20.26 6.10
N GLU A 799 21.01 -19.06 6.47
CA GLU A 799 21.60 -17.84 5.95
C GLU A 799 22.56 -17.29 7.01
N GLU A 800 23.84 -17.24 6.66
CA GLU A 800 24.83 -16.54 7.46
C GLU A 800 24.60 -15.05 7.26
N ALA A 801 24.29 -14.33 8.34
CA ALA A 801 24.31 -12.88 8.32
C ALA A 801 25.79 -12.47 8.17
N LYS A 802 26.19 -11.97 6.99
CA LYS A 802 27.56 -11.55 6.68
C LYS A 802 27.91 -10.19 7.25
#